data_AF-A0A9Q8ZF08-F1
#
_entry.id   AF-A0A9Q8ZF08-F1
#
_cell.length_a   1.000
_cell.length_b   1.000
_cell.length_c   1.000
_cell.angle_alpha   90.00
_cell.angle_beta   90.00
_cell.angle_gamma   90.00
#
_symmetry.space_group_name_H-M   'P 1'
#
loop_
_entity.id
_entity.type
_entity.pdbx_description
1 polymer ?
#
loop_
_entity_poly.entity_id
_entity_poly.type
_entity_poly.pdbx_seq_one_letter_code
_entity_poly.pdbx_strand_id
1 'polypeptide(L)'
;MAPQLGIQPSLDVVREVLAAAIKSPNPPNLVPVFSSIPAEFLTPSSIYLKISAKAKSRLSFLFESAATTETIGRYSFVGADPRKVIKTGPGHGEETDPLPLLEKELSKSRVATVPSIQLPPMTGGAVGYVGYDCVKYFEPKTRRDDMKDVLGVPESFFMLFDTLVALDHFAQVVKVITYVKVPESLDQLEEAYEEARRTLQQYVTILKDKEIPLPEQGPIQLGNQYTSNIGREGYENHVKELKKHINVGDIIQAVPSQRFARPTSLHPFNIYRNLRNVNPSPYLFFVDCEDFQIVGASPELLVKEEQGRIITHPIAGTVKRGKTLQEDAALAEELSQSLKDRAEHVMLVDLARNDVNRVCDPLTTRVDKLMVVQKFSHVQHLVSEVSGVLRPGKTRFDAFRSIFPAGTVSGAPKVRAMELIAELEREKRGVYAGAVGYFGYGSVEGDKETEGAMDTCIALRSMVVKDGIAYLQAGGGIVFDSDPYDEWMETINKLGTSPPSLCFSLSSILNQHLQPQQLLSAFNSLPHPLKLLSNPPPPQPPTFKMKSFAVLAATFAGAALAQDMPSGDCAMLCINNMAQIAESEFSCGANDVSCFCTRSNWAYGIRDCSRQACDAAQSASAVQWAYARCAGIAATASETPAALPILTSAVASASAVAPSASGDSNSSNSDSNAASSAAGAASSAASSAASEVTSAASSVASDAASVTSSIVSEANSALSSLQSEASGVLSSLSSAIASATESAGSAAGSATSAAGSAASSAPAAGAAPKATGISVAAGAGIAAWLLL
;
A
#
# COMPACT_ATOMS: atom_id res chain seq x y z
N MET A 1 30.62 33.23 -3.85
CA MET A 1 30.24 32.70 -5.18
C MET A 1 29.13 31.70 -4.97
N ALA A 2 28.05 31.74 -5.76
CA ALA A 2 27.06 30.65 -5.71
C ALA A 2 27.73 29.36 -6.22
N PRO A 3 27.46 28.18 -5.63
CA PRO A 3 27.94 26.92 -6.21
C PRO A 3 27.34 26.80 -7.61
N GLN A 4 28.21 26.67 -8.62
CA GLN A 4 27.74 26.55 -10.00
C GLN A 4 26.82 25.34 -10.10
N LEU A 5 25.69 25.52 -10.79
CA LEU A 5 24.86 24.41 -11.21
C LEU A 5 25.66 23.54 -12.17
N GLY A 6 26.19 22.43 -11.66
CA GLY A 6 26.76 21.38 -12.48
C GLY A 6 25.65 20.73 -13.29
N ILE A 7 25.71 20.90 -14.62
CA ILE A 7 25.12 19.96 -15.56
C ILE A 7 26.05 18.74 -15.61
N GLN A 8 25.48 17.54 -15.53
CA GLN A 8 26.19 16.26 -15.60
C GLN A 8 25.47 15.34 -16.59
N PRO A 9 26.20 14.54 -17.40
CA PRO A 9 27.65 14.56 -17.61
C PRO A 9 28.14 15.86 -18.27
N SER A 10 29.46 16.06 -18.37
CA SER A 10 30.04 17.19 -19.12
C SER A 10 29.88 17.01 -20.63
N LEU A 11 29.98 18.10 -21.39
CA LEU A 11 29.92 18.08 -22.86
C LEU A 11 30.97 17.14 -23.48
N ASP A 12 32.16 17.03 -22.91
CA ASP A 12 33.20 16.13 -23.43
C ASP A 12 32.83 14.64 -23.23
N VAL A 13 32.22 14.29 -22.09
CA VAL A 13 31.65 12.94 -21.89
C VAL A 13 30.47 12.69 -22.82
N VAL A 14 29.64 13.70 -23.12
CA VAL A 14 28.58 13.59 -24.15
C VAL A 14 29.18 13.32 -25.53
N ARG A 15 30.27 14.01 -25.90
CA ARG A 15 31.03 13.77 -27.14
C ARG A 15 31.59 12.35 -27.19
N GLU A 16 32.21 11.86 -26.12
CA GLU A 16 32.75 10.51 -26.01
C GLU A 16 31.67 9.42 -26.18
N VAL A 17 30.55 9.56 -25.47
CA VAL A 17 29.42 8.61 -25.56
C VAL A 17 28.83 8.58 -26.97
N LEU A 18 28.66 9.73 -27.61
CA LEU A 18 28.16 9.78 -29.00
C LEU A 18 29.18 9.25 -30.01
N ALA A 19 30.47 9.54 -29.83
CA ALA A 19 31.53 9.02 -30.70
C ALA A 19 31.63 7.48 -30.65
N ALA A 20 31.40 6.88 -29.47
CA ALA A 20 31.32 5.43 -29.31
C ALA A 20 30.06 4.83 -29.98
N ALA A 21 28.92 5.54 -29.91
CA ALA A 21 27.64 5.02 -30.39
C ALA A 21 27.31 5.34 -31.87
N ILE A 22 28.03 6.26 -32.53
CA ILE A 22 27.75 6.70 -33.91
C ILE A 22 27.78 5.57 -34.97
N LYS A 23 28.50 4.48 -34.69
CA LYS A 23 28.62 3.33 -35.60
C LYS A 23 27.55 2.25 -35.36
N SER A 24 26.75 2.39 -34.31
CA SER A 24 25.60 1.52 -34.04
C SER A 24 24.58 1.61 -35.20
N PRO A 25 23.87 0.52 -35.55
CA PRO A 25 22.80 0.58 -36.54
C PRO A 25 21.66 1.51 -36.11
N ASN A 26 21.42 1.67 -34.80
CA ASN A 26 20.36 2.50 -34.23
C ASN A 26 20.95 3.49 -33.22
N PRO A 27 21.74 4.49 -33.66
CA PRO A 27 22.44 5.39 -32.75
C PRO A 27 21.45 6.16 -31.84
N PRO A 28 21.84 6.48 -30.60
CA PRO A 28 21.00 7.25 -29.69
C PRO A 28 20.73 8.64 -30.26
N ASN A 29 19.53 9.16 -30.04
CA ASN A 29 19.13 10.51 -30.43
C ASN A 29 18.81 11.43 -29.24
N LEU A 30 18.93 10.91 -28.02
CA LEU A 30 18.85 11.65 -26.77
C LEU A 30 20.04 11.26 -25.87
N VAL A 31 20.71 12.24 -25.25
CA VAL A 31 21.69 11.98 -24.19
C VAL A 31 21.16 12.57 -22.88
N PRO A 32 21.01 11.77 -21.81
CA PRO A 32 20.42 12.26 -20.57
C PRO A 32 21.41 13.17 -19.83
N VAL A 33 20.95 14.35 -19.46
CA VAL A 33 21.70 15.32 -18.64
C VAL A 33 20.86 15.76 -17.46
N PHE A 34 21.51 16.01 -16.33
CA PHE A 34 20.82 16.39 -15.10
C PHE A 34 21.58 17.46 -14.31
N SER A 35 20.85 18.13 -13.42
CA SER A 35 21.43 18.96 -12.36
C SER A 35 20.84 18.56 -11.01
N SER A 36 21.68 18.55 -9.98
CA SER A 36 21.31 18.14 -8.63
C SER A 36 21.31 19.33 -7.67
N ILE A 37 20.32 19.37 -6.76
CA ILE A 37 20.28 20.29 -5.62
C ILE A 37 19.91 19.55 -4.33
N PRO A 38 20.33 20.03 -3.14
CA PRO A 38 19.89 19.46 -1.87
C PRO A 38 18.37 19.52 -1.71
N ALA A 39 17.78 18.48 -1.11
CA ALA A 39 16.34 18.38 -0.87
C ALA A 39 15.87 19.00 0.46
N GLU A 40 16.77 19.63 1.24
CA GLU A 40 16.56 20.08 2.63
C GLU A 40 15.22 20.80 2.88
N PHE A 41 14.77 21.64 1.94
CA PHE A 41 13.49 22.39 2.02
C PHE A 41 12.50 22.02 0.90
N LEU A 42 12.69 20.88 0.23
CA LEU A 42 11.93 20.42 -0.93
C LEU A 42 11.24 19.09 -0.64
N THR A 43 9.92 19.16 -0.48
CA THR A 43 9.03 17.99 -0.38
C THR A 43 8.46 17.68 -1.77
N PRO A 44 8.00 16.44 -2.04
CA PRO A 44 7.34 16.12 -3.31
C PRO A 44 6.19 17.08 -3.66
N SER A 45 5.37 17.44 -2.67
CA SER A 45 4.26 18.38 -2.85
C SER A 45 4.73 19.82 -3.15
N SER A 46 5.80 20.30 -2.51
CA SER A 46 6.32 21.65 -2.80
C SER A 46 7.09 21.72 -4.11
N ILE A 47 7.76 20.63 -4.53
CA ILE A 47 8.33 20.47 -5.87
C ILE A 47 7.21 20.55 -6.92
N TYR A 48 6.15 19.73 -6.77
CA TYR A 48 5.01 19.72 -7.68
C TYR A 48 4.39 21.11 -7.83
N LEU A 49 4.02 21.77 -6.73
CA LEU A 49 3.37 23.08 -6.77
C LEU A 49 4.21 24.15 -7.46
N LYS A 50 5.51 24.22 -7.18
CA LYS A 50 6.41 25.18 -7.82
C LYS A 50 6.52 24.95 -9.32
N ILE A 51 6.63 23.69 -9.75
CA ILE A 51 6.73 23.33 -11.17
C ILE A 51 5.39 23.57 -11.89
N SER A 52 4.28 23.08 -11.36
CA SER A 52 2.95 23.20 -11.99
C SER A 52 2.48 24.66 -12.09
N ALA A 53 2.79 25.51 -11.11
CA ALA A 53 2.40 26.93 -11.13
C ALA A 53 3.23 27.80 -12.10
N LYS A 54 4.32 27.26 -12.67
CA LYS A 54 5.13 27.91 -13.71
C LYS A 54 5.03 27.18 -15.07
N ALA A 55 4.21 26.14 -15.14
CA ALA A 55 3.90 25.42 -16.38
C ALA A 55 3.00 26.26 -17.30
N LYS A 56 3.08 25.99 -18.61
CA LYS A 56 2.27 26.63 -19.66
C LYS A 56 0.90 25.97 -19.78
N SER A 57 0.78 24.72 -19.33
CA SER A 57 -0.42 23.89 -19.37
C SER A 57 -0.74 23.32 -17.99
N ARG A 58 -1.98 22.85 -17.79
CA ARG A 58 -2.35 22.11 -16.58
C ARG A 58 -1.79 20.68 -16.54
N LEU A 59 -1.36 20.18 -17.70
CA LEU A 59 -0.93 18.79 -17.89
C LEU A 59 0.32 18.48 -17.08
N SER A 60 0.14 17.69 -16.02
CA SER A 60 1.18 17.47 -15.02
C SER A 60 0.92 16.22 -14.18
N PHE A 61 1.95 15.76 -13.48
CA PHE A 61 1.83 14.65 -12.53
C PHE A 61 2.76 14.82 -11.32
N LEU A 62 2.38 14.16 -10.23
CA LEU A 62 3.19 13.86 -9.07
C LEU A 62 2.97 12.38 -8.72
N PHE A 63 4.03 11.59 -8.79
CA PHE A 63 4.08 10.23 -8.26
C PHE A 63 4.97 10.20 -7.02
N GLU A 64 4.45 9.65 -5.93
CA GLU A 64 5.19 9.38 -4.70
C GLU A 64 5.09 7.90 -4.34
N SER A 65 6.09 7.40 -3.65
CA SER A 65 6.03 6.09 -2.99
C SER A 65 6.30 6.32 -1.52
N ALA A 66 5.33 6.03 -0.65
CA ALA A 66 5.51 6.20 0.78
C ALA A 66 6.46 5.13 1.33
N ALA A 67 7.29 5.51 2.30
CA ALA A 67 8.03 4.52 3.07
C ALA A 67 7.05 3.69 3.92
N THR A 68 6.97 2.39 3.66
CA THR A 68 6.38 1.43 4.60
C THR A 68 7.42 1.03 5.64
N THR A 69 7.04 0.23 6.63
CA THR A 69 7.98 -0.29 7.65
C THR A 69 9.09 -1.18 7.08
N GLU A 70 8.94 -1.69 5.85
CA GLU A 70 9.88 -2.64 5.24
C GLU A 70 10.39 -2.19 3.86
N THR A 71 9.65 -1.33 3.15
CA THR A 71 10.03 -0.82 1.82
C THR A 71 10.03 0.71 1.80
N ILE A 72 11.22 1.31 1.72
CA ILE A 72 11.35 2.75 1.49
C ILE A 72 11.14 3.04 0.00
N GLY A 73 10.06 3.74 -0.32
CA GLY A 73 9.86 4.35 -1.62
C GLY A 73 10.95 5.38 -1.90
N ARG A 74 12.02 4.98 -2.60
CA ARG A 74 13.23 5.82 -2.74
C ARG A 74 13.01 7.09 -3.54
N TYR A 75 12.09 7.07 -4.51
CA TYR A 75 11.89 8.17 -5.45
C TYR A 75 10.49 8.77 -5.40
N SER A 76 10.41 10.07 -5.65
CA SER A 76 9.19 10.73 -6.11
C SER A 76 9.46 11.50 -7.39
N PHE A 77 8.52 11.46 -8.33
CA PHE A 77 8.66 12.00 -9.67
C PHE A 77 7.61 13.08 -9.92
N VAL A 78 8.03 14.19 -10.52
CA VAL A 78 7.20 15.32 -10.92
C VAL A 78 7.50 15.69 -12.37
N GLY A 79 6.46 15.95 -13.14
CA GLY A 79 6.56 16.54 -14.47
C GLY A 79 5.37 17.45 -14.79
N ALA A 80 5.61 18.44 -15.63
CA ALA A 80 4.61 19.34 -16.19
C ALA A 80 5.04 19.76 -17.61
N ASP A 81 4.11 20.26 -18.41
CA ASP A 81 4.30 20.59 -19.84
C ASP A 81 4.86 19.41 -20.67
N PRO A 82 4.09 18.31 -20.83
CA PRO A 82 4.49 17.21 -21.70
C PRO A 82 4.60 17.67 -23.16
N ARG A 83 5.58 17.14 -23.89
CA ARG A 83 5.79 17.46 -25.31
C ARG A 83 4.66 16.96 -26.22
N LYS A 84 3.89 15.98 -25.76
CA LYS A 84 2.81 15.32 -26.50
C LYS A 84 1.88 14.59 -25.54
N VAL A 85 0.59 14.53 -25.90
CA VAL A 85 -0.39 13.64 -25.27
C VAL A 85 -0.87 12.61 -26.31
N ILE A 86 -1.07 11.36 -25.87
CA ILE A 86 -1.77 10.31 -26.62
C ILE A 86 -3.06 10.00 -25.85
N LYS A 87 -4.21 10.08 -26.52
CA LYS A 87 -5.52 9.70 -25.99
C LYS A 87 -6.13 8.62 -26.90
N THR A 88 -6.88 7.69 -26.32
CA THR A 88 -7.67 6.68 -27.07
C THR A 88 -9.09 6.59 -26.51
N GLY A 89 -9.98 5.98 -27.28
CA GLY A 89 -11.37 5.73 -26.88
C GLY A 89 -12.39 6.74 -27.44
N PRO A 90 -13.69 6.43 -27.32
CA PRO A 90 -14.77 7.14 -27.99
C PRO A 90 -14.77 8.65 -27.67
N GLY A 91 -14.84 9.49 -28.70
CA GLY A 91 -14.87 10.96 -28.55
C GLY A 91 -13.54 11.63 -28.16
N HIS A 92 -12.48 10.85 -27.88
CA HIS A 92 -11.18 11.37 -27.40
C HIS A 92 -10.00 11.01 -28.31
N GLY A 93 -10.09 9.93 -29.08
CA GLY A 93 -9.06 9.46 -29.99
C GLY A 93 -9.52 8.25 -30.80
N GLU A 94 -8.56 7.43 -31.25
CA GLU A 94 -8.86 6.16 -31.91
C GLU A 94 -9.37 5.12 -30.90
N GLU A 95 -10.37 4.31 -31.28
CA GLU A 95 -10.86 3.18 -30.48
C GLU A 95 -10.03 1.92 -30.78
N THR A 96 -8.84 1.86 -30.19
CA THR A 96 -7.82 0.81 -30.45
C THR A 96 -7.07 0.46 -29.16
N ASP A 97 -6.34 -0.67 -29.18
CA ASP A 97 -5.27 -0.93 -28.21
C ASP A 97 -4.32 0.30 -28.16
N PRO A 98 -4.14 0.94 -26.98
CA PRO A 98 -3.28 2.12 -26.85
C PRO A 98 -1.78 1.78 -26.87
N LEU A 99 -1.40 0.54 -26.59
CA LEU A 99 -0.01 0.16 -26.36
C LEU A 99 0.85 0.18 -27.64
N PRO A 100 0.39 -0.24 -28.84
CA PRO A 100 1.15 -0.09 -30.09
C PRO A 100 1.38 1.38 -30.47
N LEU A 101 0.41 2.26 -30.19
CA LEU A 101 0.56 3.70 -30.41
C LEU A 101 1.62 4.29 -29.47
N LEU A 102 1.60 3.86 -28.22
CA LEU A 102 2.55 4.25 -27.19
C LEU A 102 3.97 3.74 -27.48
N GLU A 103 4.11 2.45 -27.76
CA GLU A 103 5.36 1.77 -28.15
C GLU A 103 5.98 2.44 -29.39
N LYS A 104 5.17 2.70 -30.43
CA LYS A 104 5.59 3.41 -31.64
C LYS A 104 6.06 4.84 -31.36
N GLU A 105 5.43 5.57 -30.44
CA GLU A 105 5.89 6.92 -30.08
C GLU A 105 7.16 6.89 -29.20
N LEU A 106 7.27 5.94 -28.26
CA LEU A 106 8.45 5.80 -27.40
C LEU A 106 9.68 5.31 -28.17
N SER A 107 9.53 4.43 -29.17
CA SER A 107 10.64 3.94 -30.03
C SER A 107 11.36 5.04 -30.82
N LYS A 108 10.74 6.22 -30.97
CA LYS A 108 11.37 7.40 -31.57
C LYS A 108 12.46 8.01 -30.70
N SER A 109 12.49 7.68 -29.42
CA SER A 109 13.41 8.21 -28.41
C SER A 109 14.35 7.10 -27.95
N ARG A 110 15.61 7.17 -28.38
CA ARG A 110 16.69 6.25 -28.01
C ARG A 110 17.70 6.98 -27.13
N VAL A 111 17.72 6.65 -25.85
CA VAL A 111 18.54 7.31 -24.84
C VAL A 111 19.93 6.67 -24.79
N ALA A 112 20.99 7.47 -24.88
CA ALA A 112 22.34 6.97 -24.70
C ALA A 112 22.57 6.50 -23.26
N THR A 113 23.09 5.28 -23.08
CA THR A 113 23.61 4.83 -21.79
C THR A 113 24.90 5.61 -21.47
N VAL A 114 24.96 6.23 -20.29
CA VAL A 114 26.12 7.01 -19.82
C VAL A 114 26.66 6.34 -18.55
N PRO A 115 27.74 5.52 -18.62
CA PRO A 115 28.21 4.74 -17.48
C PRO A 115 28.68 5.56 -16.27
N SER A 116 29.05 6.82 -16.47
CA SER A 116 29.55 7.72 -15.43
C SER A 116 28.47 8.37 -14.56
N ILE A 117 27.18 8.15 -14.85
CA ILE A 117 26.06 8.74 -14.09
C ILE A 117 25.10 7.66 -13.60
N GLN A 118 24.56 7.86 -12.39
CA GLN A 118 23.46 7.05 -11.88
C GLN A 118 22.19 7.90 -11.82
N LEU A 119 21.20 7.51 -12.62
CA LEU A 119 19.89 8.13 -12.69
C LEU A 119 18.81 7.25 -12.04
N PRO A 120 17.69 7.82 -11.59
CA PRO A 120 16.53 7.04 -11.14
C PRO A 120 15.93 6.20 -12.28
N PRO A 121 15.10 5.18 -11.97
CA PRO A 121 14.50 4.30 -12.98
C PRO A 121 13.70 5.03 -14.07
N MET A 122 13.03 6.13 -13.71
CA MET A 122 12.33 7.01 -14.64
C MET A 122 13.16 8.28 -14.90
N THR A 123 13.65 8.42 -16.13
CA THR A 123 14.40 9.61 -16.60
C THR A 123 13.62 10.48 -17.59
N GLY A 124 12.59 9.89 -18.20
CA GLY A 124 11.76 10.46 -19.27
C GLY A 124 10.92 9.35 -19.89
N GLY A 125 9.89 9.71 -20.64
CA GLY A 125 8.96 8.75 -21.25
C GLY A 125 7.51 9.15 -21.06
N ALA A 126 6.61 8.18 -21.10
CA ALA A 126 5.18 8.39 -20.99
C ALA A 126 4.66 8.13 -19.58
N VAL A 127 3.76 8.99 -19.10
CA VAL A 127 3.08 8.89 -17.81
C VAL A 127 1.57 8.99 -18.01
N GLY A 128 0.80 8.17 -17.31
CA GLY A 128 -0.66 8.28 -17.32
C GLY A 128 -1.35 6.99 -16.95
N TYR A 129 -2.38 6.62 -17.70
CA TYR A 129 -3.24 5.49 -17.38
C TYR A 129 -3.78 4.72 -18.58
N VAL A 130 -4.12 3.45 -18.32
CA VAL A 130 -4.95 2.57 -19.15
C VAL A 130 -6.18 2.22 -18.34
N GLY A 131 -7.37 2.64 -18.79
CA GLY A 131 -8.63 2.32 -18.15
C GLY A 131 -8.98 0.84 -18.28
N TYR A 132 -9.72 0.30 -17.31
CA TYR A 132 -10.11 -1.12 -17.24
C TYR A 132 -10.76 -1.60 -18.54
N ASP A 133 -11.62 -0.77 -19.15
CA ASP A 133 -12.38 -1.10 -20.36
C ASP A 133 -11.49 -1.33 -21.61
N CYS A 134 -10.20 -0.96 -21.56
CA CYS A 134 -9.22 -1.37 -22.58
C CYS A 134 -9.04 -2.90 -22.68
N VAL A 135 -9.45 -3.67 -21.66
CA VAL A 135 -9.42 -5.14 -21.72
C VAL A 135 -10.16 -5.71 -22.93
N LYS A 136 -11.17 -5.00 -23.47
CA LYS A 136 -11.88 -5.37 -24.70
C LYS A 136 -10.96 -5.50 -25.93
N TYR A 137 -9.79 -4.85 -25.93
CA TYR A 137 -8.78 -4.97 -26.98
C TYR A 137 -7.81 -6.14 -26.76
N PHE A 138 -7.57 -6.54 -25.50
CA PHE A 138 -6.64 -7.61 -25.14
C PHE A 138 -7.31 -9.00 -25.12
N GLU A 139 -8.55 -9.07 -24.63
CA GLU A 139 -9.38 -10.27 -24.57
C GLU A 139 -10.77 -9.98 -25.17
N PRO A 140 -10.93 -10.03 -26.51
CA PRO A 140 -12.11 -9.53 -27.22
C PRO A 140 -13.47 -10.14 -26.82
N LYS A 141 -13.50 -11.29 -26.12
CA LYS A 141 -14.72 -11.88 -25.56
C LYS A 141 -15.38 -11.01 -24.48
N THR A 142 -14.58 -10.19 -23.79
CA THR A 142 -15.07 -9.25 -22.76
C THR A 142 -15.72 -7.99 -23.33
N ARG A 143 -15.68 -7.78 -24.66
CA ARG A 143 -16.29 -6.62 -25.30
C ARG A 143 -17.80 -6.55 -24.97
N ARG A 144 -18.25 -5.38 -24.53
CA ARG A 144 -19.64 -4.99 -24.32
C ARG A 144 -19.78 -3.54 -24.80
N ASP A 145 -20.53 -3.34 -25.88
CA ASP A 145 -20.69 -2.02 -26.52
C ASP A 145 -21.88 -1.21 -25.95
N ASP A 146 -22.66 -1.82 -25.05
CA ASP A 146 -23.87 -1.28 -24.42
C ASP A 146 -23.65 -0.71 -23.00
N MET A 147 -22.41 -0.76 -22.50
CA MET A 147 -22.07 -0.23 -21.16
C MET A 147 -22.15 1.30 -21.12
N LYS A 148 -22.82 1.82 -20.09
CA LYS A 148 -22.98 3.26 -19.85
C LYS A 148 -21.66 3.92 -19.44
N ASP A 149 -21.23 4.93 -20.19
CA ASP A 149 -20.04 5.73 -19.88
C ASP A 149 -20.42 6.95 -19.01
N VAL A 150 -20.24 6.84 -17.69
CA VAL A 150 -20.58 7.92 -16.74
C VAL A 150 -19.50 8.97 -16.62
N LEU A 151 -18.23 8.58 -16.80
CA LEU A 151 -17.10 9.48 -16.59
C LEU A 151 -16.82 10.32 -17.84
N GLY A 152 -17.04 9.77 -19.04
CA GLY A 152 -16.77 10.45 -20.31
C GLY A 152 -15.29 10.82 -20.48
N VAL A 153 -14.38 10.05 -19.88
CA VAL A 153 -12.93 10.22 -19.98
C VAL A 153 -12.35 9.26 -21.03
N PRO A 154 -11.14 9.52 -21.56
CA PRO A 154 -10.46 8.60 -22.48
C PRO A 154 -10.31 7.18 -21.93
N GLU A 155 -10.22 6.19 -22.82
CA GLU A 155 -9.91 4.80 -22.44
C GLU A 155 -8.42 4.63 -22.07
N SER A 156 -7.54 5.47 -22.63
CA SER A 156 -6.18 5.69 -22.13
C SER A 156 -5.77 7.15 -22.27
N PHE A 157 -4.89 7.64 -21.39
CA PHE A 157 -4.26 8.95 -21.49
C PHE A 157 -2.78 8.83 -21.15
N PHE A 158 -1.90 9.24 -22.05
CA PHE A 158 -0.45 9.23 -21.82
C PHE A 158 0.18 10.58 -22.18
N MET A 159 0.90 11.16 -21.24
CA MET A 159 1.67 12.39 -21.35
C MET A 159 3.15 12.06 -21.52
N LEU A 160 3.80 12.54 -22.57
CA LEU A 160 5.22 12.28 -22.84
C LEU A 160 6.08 13.44 -22.32
N PHE A 161 6.98 13.13 -21.38
CA PHE A 161 7.88 14.09 -20.74
C PHE A 161 9.34 13.85 -21.14
N ASP A 162 9.97 14.90 -21.65
CA ASP A 162 11.42 14.95 -21.89
C ASP A 162 12.18 15.58 -20.70
N THR A 163 11.49 16.34 -19.84
CA THR A 163 12.07 16.92 -18.61
C THR A 163 11.24 16.49 -17.41
N LEU A 164 11.92 15.99 -16.37
CA LEU A 164 11.28 15.62 -15.10
C LEU A 164 12.14 15.99 -13.89
N VAL A 165 11.50 16.04 -12.73
CA VAL A 165 12.14 16.27 -11.44
C VAL A 165 11.97 15.02 -10.58
N ALA A 166 13.08 14.42 -10.18
CA ALA A 166 13.12 13.26 -9.31
C ALA A 166 13.73 13.62 -7.95
N LEU A 167 13.00 13.40 -6.87
CA LEU A 167 13.50 13.50 -5.49
C LEU A 167 13.96 12.12 -5.05
N ASP A 168 15.25 11.98 -4.73
CA ASP A 168 15.84 10.80 -4.09
C ASP A 168 15.75 10.97 -2.57
N HIS A 169 14.79 10.30 -1.93
CA HIS A 169 14.56 10.37 -0.47
C HIS A 169 15.70 9.74 0.33
N PHE A 170 16.45 8.81 -0.26
CA PHE A 170 17.60 8.20 0.40
C PHE A 170 18.83 9.12 0.34
N ALA A 171 19.12 9.69 -0.84
CA ALA A 171 20.25 10.60 -1.01
C ALA A 171 19.97 12.05 -0.54
N GLN A 172 18.72 12.39 -0.24
CA GLN A 172 18.26 13.76 0.10
C GLN A 172 18.63 14.80 -0.99
N VAL A 173 18.45 14.41 -2.25
CA VAL A 173 18.80 15.23 -3.44
C VAL A 173 17.63 15.27 -4.42
N VAL A 174 17.34 16.45 -4.94
CA VAL A 174 16.45 16.64 -6.10
C VAL A 174 17.30 16.70 -7.37
N LYS A 175 17.05 15.78 -8.30
CA LYS A 175 17.62 15.75 -9.65
C LYS A 175 16.60 16.31 -10.63
N VAL A 176 16.92 17.39 -11.33
CA VAL A 176 16.22 17.80 -12.54
C VAL A 176 16.91 17.09 -13.71
N ILE A 177 16.15 16.33 -14.49
CA ILE A 177 16.65 15.49 -15.60
C ILE A 177 16.00 15.99 -16.90
N THR A 178 16.80 16.13 -17.95
CA THR A 178 16.35 16.44 -19.30
C THR A 178 17.27 15.76 -20.32
N TYR A 179 17.10 16.02 -21.61
CA TYR A 179 17.91 15.43 -22.68
C TYR A 179 18.56 16.47 -23.57
N VAL A 180 19.83 16.25 -23.90
CA VAL A 180 20.45 16.82 -25.11
C VAL A 180 19.88 16.04 -26.29
N LYS A 181 19.17 16.72 -27.18
CA LYS A 181 18.74 16.14 -28.47
C LYS A 181 19.97 16.09 -29.37
N VAL A 182 20.28 14.91 -29.90
CA VAL A 182 21.46 14.74 -30.77
C VAL A 182 21.16 15.40 -32.12
N PRO A 183 21.90 16.43 -32.53
CA PRO A 183 21.70 17.09 -33.82
C PRO A 183 22.20 16.21 -34.98
N GLU A 184 21.73 16.51 -36.19
CA GLU A 184 22.19 15.81 -37.41
C GLU A 184 23.68 16.06 -37.72
N SER A 185 24.22 17.24 -37.36
CA SER A 185 25.66 17.50 -37.32
C SER A 185 26.14 17.73 -35.90
N LEU A 186 27.18 17.00 -35.49
CA LEU A 186 27.82 17.16 -34.18
C LEU A 186 28.43 18.56 -33.96
N ASP A 187 28.63 19.37 -35.00
CA ASP A 187 29.08 20.76 -34.85
C ASP A 187 28.08 21.60 -34.03
N GLN A 188 26.79 21.22 -34.04
CA GLN A 188 25.71 21.85 -33.29
C GLN A 188 25.52 21.26 -31.87
N LEU A 189 26.31 20.25 -31.48
CA LEU A 189 26.13 19.54 -30.20
C LEU A 189 26.31 20.47 -28.99
N GLU A 190 27.20 21.46 -29.10
CA GLU A 190 27.44 22.44 -28.02
C GLU A 190 26.23 23.38 -27.84
N GLU A 191 25.54 23.77 -28.92
CA GLU A 191 24.31 24.55 -28.86
C GLU A 191 23.16 23.74 -28.24
N ALA A 192 22.99 22.48 -28.64
CA ALA A 192 22.00 21.57 -28.07
C ALA A 192 22.26 21.28 -26.58
N TYR A 193 23.52 21.18 -26.18
CA TYR A 193 23.93 21.02 -24.78
C TYR A 193 23.62 22.28 -23.96
N GLU A 194 23.88 23.48 -24.49
CA GLU A 194 23.52 24.75 -23.85
C GLU A 194 22.00 25.02 -23.85
N GLU A 195 21.22 24.45 -24.76
CA GLU A 195 19.75 24.40 -24.63
C GLU A 195 19.32 23.58 -23.42
N ALA A 196 19.78 22.32 -23.32
CA ALA A 196 19.48 21.47 -22.18
C ALA A 196 19.94 22.11 -20.85
N ARG A 197 21.10 22.77 -20.84
CA ARG A 197 21.62 23.53 -19.69
C ARG A 197 20.70 24.67 -19.28
N ARG A 198 20.15 25.44 -20.23
CA ARG A 198 19.16 26.50 -19.96
C ARG A 198 17.88 25.93 -19.35
N THR A 199 17.38 24.79 -19.83
CA THR A 199 16.22 24.10 -19.24
C THR A 199 16.49 23.67 -17.80
N LEU A 200 17.64 23.05 -17.52
CA LEU A 200 18.04 22.68 -16.15
C LEU A 200 18.13 23.89 -15.22
N GLN A 201 18.72 25.00 -15.70
CA GLN A 201 18.81 26.25 -14.94
C GLN A 201 17.43 26.86 -14.65
N GLN A 202 16.49 26.83 -15.60
CA GLN A 202 15.12 27.31 -15.41
C GLN A 202 14.42 26.52 -14.30
N TYR A 203 14.40 25.19 -14.39
CA TYR A 203 13.75 24.33 -13.41
C TYR A 203 14.36 24.48 -12.01
N VAL A 204 15.68 24.54 -11.90
CA VAL A 204 16.33 24.74 -10.58
C VAL A 204 16.12 26.15 -10.04
N THR A 205 15.98 27.17 -10.89
CA THR A 205 15.58 28.51 -10.44
C THR A 205 14.18 28.48 -9.84
N ILE A 206 13.23 27.79 -10.49
CA ILE A 206 11.87 27.58 -9.96
C ILE A 206 11.91 26.84 -8.62
N LEU A 207 12.70 25.76 -8.50
CA LEU A 207 12.81 24.98 -7.27
C LEU A 207 13.46 25.77 -6.11
N LYS A 208 14.43 26.65 -6.41
CA LYS A 208 15.10 27.53 -5.44
C LYS A 208 14.30 28.77 -5.04
N ASP A 209 13.17 29.04 -5.69
CA ASP A 209 12.25 30.09 -5.24
C ASP A 209 11.82 29.83 -3.79
N LYS A 210 11.65 30.88 -2.99
CA LYS A 210 11.18 30.76 -1.60
C LYS A 210 9.67 30.59 -1.53
N GLU A 211 8.95 31.08 -2.54
CA GLU A 211 7.50 30.97 -2.60
C GLU A 211 7.07 29.54 -2.96
N ILE A 212 6.01 29.05 -2.29
CA ILE A 212 5.31 27.83 -2.66
C ILE A 212 3.89 28.26 -3.03
N PRO A 213 3.57 28.38 -4.33
CA PRO A 213 2.25 28.79 -4.76
C PRO A 213 1.24 27.70 -4.41
N LEU A 214 0.32 28.01 -3.49
CA LEU A 214 -0.77 27.11 -3.14
C LEU A 214 -1.84 27.16 -4.24
N PRO A 215 -2.56 26.05 -4.51
CA PRO A 215 -3.64 26.07 -5.48
C PRO A 215 -4.77 26.96 -4.98
N GLU A 216 -5.37 27.74 -5.88
CA GLU A 216 -6.54 28.56 -5.56
C GLU A 216 -7.70 27.67 -5.07
N GLN A 217 -8.20 27.99 -3.89
CA GLN A 217 -9.26 27.24 -3.22
C GLN A 217 -10.42 28.21 -2.94
N GLY A 218 -11.48 28.09 -3.74
CA GLY A 218 -12.75 28.79 -3.47
C GLY A 218 -13.45 28.28 -2.20
N PRO A 219 -14.57 28.89 -1.80
CA PRO A 219 -15.32 28.51 -0.61
C PRO A 219 -15.66 27.01 -0.56
N ILE A 220 -15.35 26.36 0.57
CA ILE A 220 -15.61 24.93 0.76
C ILE A 220 -17.09 24.75 1.10
N GLN A 221 -17.83 24.02 0.25
CA GLN A 221 -19.23 23.67 0.49
C GLN A 221 -19.30 22.45 1.41
N LEU A 222 -19.92 22.61 2.57
CA LEU A 222 -20.07 21.55 3.57
C LEU A 222 -21.40 20.79 3.36
N GLY A 223 -21.51 19.57 3.88
CA GLY A 223 -22.77 18.82 3.87
C GLY A 223 -23.07 18.04 2.58
N ASN A 224 -22.24 18.14 1.54
CA ASN A 224 -22.42 17.37 0.31
C ASN A 224 -22.47 15.86 0.58
N GLN A 225 -23.59 15.23 0.25
CA GLN A 225 -23.79 13.79 0.33
C GLN A 225 -23.22 13.09 -0.90
N TYR A 226 -22.85 11.82 -0.75
CA TYR A 226 -22.51 10.95 -1.86
C TYR A 226 -23.76 10.23 -2.39
N THR A 227 -23.71 9.71 -3.61
CA THR A 227 -24.75 8.85 -4.19
C THR A 227 -24.08 7.61 -4.79
N SER A 228 -24.51 6.42 -4.37
CA SER A 228 -24.13 5.16 -5.02
C SER A 228 -24.94 4.99 -6.30
N ASN A 229 -24.31 4.47 -7.36
CA ASN A 229 -24.97 4.17 -8.63
C ASN A 229 -25.98 3.01 -8.54
N ILE A 230 -25.84 2.11 -7.56
CA ILE A 230 -26.66 0.90 -7.44
C ILE A 230 -27.27 0.67 -6.04
N GLY A 231 -26.75 1.35 -5.02
CA GLY A 231 -27.21 1.22 -3.64
C GLY A 231 -26.89 -0.13 -3.00
N ARG A 232 -27.38 -0.33 -1.77
CA ARG A 232 -27.12 -1.54 -0.97
C ARG A 232 -27.72 -2.79 -1.61
N GLU A 233 -29.03 -2.78 -1.88
CA GLU A 233 -29.75 -3.94 -2.41
C GLU A 233 -29.19 -4.39 -3.77
N GLY A 234 -28.81 -3.45 -4.63
CA GLY A 234 -28.17 -3.75 -5.91
C GLY A 234 -26.84 -4.47 -5.75
N TYR A 235 -25.97 -3.99 -4.85
CA TYR A 235 -24.68 -4.64 -4.60
C TYR A 235 -24.85 -6.01 -3.92
N GLU A 236 -25.74 -6.13 -2.93
CA GLU A 236 -26.07 -7.44 -2.34
C GLU A 236 -26.58 -8.44 -3.40
N ASN A 237 -27.31 -7.96 -4.42
CA ASN A 237 -27.77 -8.80 -5.52
C ASN A 237 -26.62 -9.21 -6.44
N HIS A 238 -25.61 -8.37 -6.68
CA HIS A 238 -24.38 -8.80 -7.37
C HIS A 238 -23.73 -9.99 -6.66
N VAL A 239 -23.61 -9.93 -5.33
CA VAL A 239 -23.07 -11.05 -4.52
C VAL A 239 -23.92 -12.31 -4.68
N LYS A 240 -25.25 -12.18 -4.56
CA LYS A 240 -26.19 -13.31 -4.68
C LYS A 240 -26.15 -13.97 -6.06
N GLU A 241 -26.06 -13.20 -7.15
CA GLU A 241 -25.95 -13.74 -8.52
C GLU A 241 -24.59 -14.40 -8.76
N LEU A 242 -23.48 -13.76 -8.38
CA LEU A 242 -22.14 -14.35 -8.54
C LEU A 242 -22.00 -15.67 -7.76
N LYS A 243 -22.58 -15.77 -6.55
CA LYS A 243 -22.60 -17.03 -5.79
C LYS A 243 -23.34 -18.16 -6.51
N LYS A 244 -24.35 -17.87 -7.36
CA LYS A 244 -24.96 -18.93 -8.21
C LYS A 244 -23.96 -19.46 -9.23
N HIS A 245 -23.19 -18.58 -9.87
CA HIS A 245 -22.13 -18.96 -10.82
C HIS A 245 -21.00 -19.73 -10.12
N ILE A 246 -20.61 -19.35 -8.91
CA ILE A 246 -19.64 -20.10 -8.10
C ILE A 246 -20.16 -21.52 -7.78
N ASN A 247 -21.42 -21.64 -7.35
CA ASN A 247 -22.03 -22.92 -6.99
C ASN A 247 -22.12 -23.93 -8.16
N VAL A 248 -22.20 -23.46 -9.41
CA VAL A 248 -22.22 -24.32 -10.61
C VAL A 248 -20.85 -24.51 -11.25
N GLY A 249 -19.81 -23.84 -10.74
CA GLY A 249 -18.44 -23.93 -11.24
C GLY A 249 -18.10 -23.06 -12.46
N ASP A 250 -18.90 -22.03 -12.77
CA ASP A 250 -18.61 -21.05 -13.82
C ASP A 250 -17.36 -20.22 -13.48
N ILE A 251 -17.20 -19.89 -12.20
CA ILE A 251 -16.11 -19.11 -11.61
C ILE A 251 -15.78 -19.63 -10.21
N ILE A 252 -14.58 -19.33 -9.72
CA ILE A 252 -14.15 -19.54 -8.33
C ILE A 252 -14.33 -18.23 -7.55
N GLN A 253 -13.99 -17.10 -8.17
CA GLN A 253 -14.14 -15.75 -7.61
C GLN A 253 -14.47 -14.74 -8.70
N ALA A 254 -15.23 -13.70 -8.35
CA ALA A 254 -15.38 -12.48 -9.14
C ALA A 254 -15.40 -11.25 -8.22
N VAL A 255 -14.92 -10.11 -8.73
CA VAL A 255 -14.76 -8.87 -7.96
C VAL A 255 -15.68 -7.77 -8.52
N PRO A 256 -16.99 -7.78 -8.21
CA PRO A 256 -17.91 -6.71 -8.57
C PRO A 256 -17.60 -5.44 -7.77
N SER A 257 -18.02 -4.30 -8.29
CA SER A 257 -17.79 -2.98 -7.71
C SER A 257 -19.04 -2.10 -7.81
N GLN A 258 -19.06 -1.01 -7.04
CA GLN A 258 -20.05 0.04 -7.14
C GLN A 258 -19.40 1.43 -7.09
N ARG A 259 -20.00 2.39 -7.80
CA ARG A 259 -19.48 3.75 -7.96
C ARG A 259 -20.26 4.72 -7.08
N PHE A 260 -19.51 5.62 -6.44
CA PHE A 260 -20.03 6.71 -5.64
C PHE A 260 -19.66 8.03 -6.30
N ALA A 261 -20.66 8.85 -6.62
CA ALA A 261 -20.48 10.22 -7.05
C ALA A 261 -20.69 11.17 -5.86
N ARG A 262 -19.80 12.14 -5.65
CA ARG A 262 -19.96 13.17 -4.63
C ARG A 262 -19.58 14.56 -5.14
N PRO A 263 -20.49 15.54 -5.15
CA PRO A 263 -20.17 16.93 -5.44
C PRO A 263 -19.11 17.49 -4.49
N THR A 264 -18.16 18.28 -5.01
CA THR A 264 -17.05 18.85 -4.25
C THR A 264 -16.64 20.22 -4.80
N SER A 265 -16.37 21.18 -3.91
CA SER A 265 -15.69 22.44 -4.25
C SER A 265 -14.22 22.46 -3.83
N LEU A 266 -13.67 21.34 -3.33
CA LEU A 266 -12.25 21.20 -3.03
C LEU A 266 -11.42 21.11 -4.32
N HIS A 267 -10.32 21.85 -4.38
CA HIS A 267 -9.34 21.72 -5.44
C HIS A 267 -8.74 20.28 -5.43
N PRO A 268 -8.62 19.58 -6.57
CA PRO A 268 -8.15 18.20 -6.63
C PRO A 268 -6.82 17.94 -5.92
N PHE A 269 -5.87 18.87 -5.99
CA PHE A 269 -4.60 18.73 -5.28
C PHE A 269 -4.73 18.77 -3.74
N ASN A 270 -5.74 19.46 -3.19
CA ASN A 270 -6.00 19.41 -1.74
C ASN A 270 -6.63 18.07 -1.32
N ILE A 271 -7.39 17.43 -2.21
CA ILE A 271 -7.85 16.05 -2.03
C ILE A 271 -6.65 15.09 -1.98
N TYR A 272 -5.68 15.24 -2.89
CA TYR A 272 -4.43 14.48 -2.87
C TYR A 272 -3.62 14.66 -1.57
N ARG A 273 -3.39 15.92 -1.16
CA ARG A 273 -2.66 16.22 0.09
C ARG A 273 -3.30 15.55 1.31
N ASN A 274 -4.63 15.50 1.38
CA ASN A 274 -5.34 14.81 2.46
C ASN A 274 -5.21 13.28 2.33
N LEU A 275 -5.35 12.73 1.12
CA LEU A 275 -5.19 11.30 0.85
C LEU A 275 -3.81 10.79 1.30
N ARG A 276 -2.76 11.52 0.95
CA ARG A 276 -1.36 11.24 1.31
C ARG A 276 -1.15 11.11 2.82
N ASN A 277 -1.83 11.96 3.60
CA ASN A 277 -1.69 11.95 5.06
C ASN A 277 -2.46 10.80 5.73
N VAL A 278 -3.60 10.40 5.17
CA VAL A 278 -4.45 9.34 5.73
C VAL A 278 -4.06 7.95 5.25
N ASN A 279 -3.66 7.80 3.98
CA ASN A 279 -3.25 6.53 3.38
C ASN A 279 -1.89 6.63 2.69
N PRO A 280 -0.79 6.80 3.45
CA PRO A 280 0.54 6.54 2.90
C PRO A 280 0.56 5.12 2.31
N SER A 281 0.80 5.02 1.01
CA SER A 281 0.71 3.78 0.23
C SER A 281 1.92 3.68 -0.72
N PRO A 282 2.28 2.48 -1.21
CA PRO A 282 3.42 2.30 -2.12
C PRO A 282 3.29 3.10 -3.43
N TYR A 283 2.06 3.35 -3.88
CA TYR A 283 1.76 4.13 -5.08
C TYR A 283 0.79 5.28 -4.79
N LEU A 284 1.34 6.45 -4.51
CA LEU A 284 0.60 7.70 -4.40
C LEU A 284 0.70 8.47 -5.72
N PHE A 285 -0.43 8.92 -6.26
CA PHE A 285 -0.46 9.65 -7.52
C PHE A 285 -1.45 10.81 -7.54
N PHE A 286 -1.00 11.90 -8.14
CA PHE A 286 -1.81 12.99 -8.65
C PHE A 286 -1.48 13.16 -10.14
N VAL A 287 -2.49 13.10 -11.01
CA VAL A 287 -2.34 13.33 -12.44
C VAL A 287 -3.39 14.34 -12.87
N ASP A 288 -2.97 15.51 -13.36
CA ASP A 288 -3.86 16.50 -13.94
C ASP A 288 -3.90 16.31 -15.46
N CYS A 289 -5.03 15.80 -15.94
CA CYS A 289 -5.32 15.56 -17.35
C CYS A 289 -6.09 16.73 -17.98
N GLU A 290 -5.98 17.93 -17.39
CA GLU A 290 -6.64 19.18 -17.77
C GLU A 290 -8.15 19.18 -17.48
N ASP A 291 -8.94 18.41 -18.23
CA ASP A 291 -10.41 18.33 -18.09
C ASP A 291 -10.85 17.51 -16.86
N PHE A 292 -9.95 16.66 -16.34
CA PHE A 292 -10.19 15.81 -15.17
C PHE A 292 -8.88 15.51 -14.46
N GLN A 293 -8.96 15.13 -13.18
CA GLN A 293 -7.80 14.80 -12.36
C GLN A 293 -7.94 13.39 -11.79
N ILE A 294 -6.85 12.63 -11.78
CA ILE A 294 -6.78 11.32 -11.13
C ILE A 294 -5.99 11.49 -9.83
N VAL A 295 -6.59 11.04 -8.72
CA VAL A 295 -6.02 11.17 -7.37
C VAL A 295 -6.08 9.82 -6.68
N GLY A 296 -4.95 9.22 -6.27
CA GLY A 296 -4.99 7.88 -5.68
C GLY A 296 -3.83 7.51 -4.77
N ALA A 297 -4.05 6.44 -4.01
CA ALA A 297 -3.13 5.84 -3.05
C ALA A 297 -3.27 4.32 -3.12
N SER A 298 -2.80 3.75 -4.23
CA SER A 298 -2.95 2.33 -4.49
C SER A 298 -2.02 1.51 -3.58
N PRO A 299 -2.53 0.42 -2.97
CA PRO A 299 -1.71 -0.52 -2.22
C PRO A 299 -0.93 -1.49 -3.12
N GLU A 300 -1.30 -1.63 -4.40
CA GLU A 300 -1.00 -2.84 -5.19
C GLU A 300 -0.33 -2.54 -6.55
N LEU A 301 0.80 -3.21 -6.78
CA LEU A 301 1.52 -3.24 -8.06
C LEU A 301 0.74 -4.10 -9.07
N LEU A 302 0.42 -3.54 -10.24
CA LEU A 302 -0.07 -4.35 -11.35
C LEU A 302 1.10 -5.10 -12.00
N VAL A 303 2.03 -4.35 -12.58
CA VAL A 303 3.21 -4.89 -13.26
C VAL A 303 4.34 -3.87 -13.26
N LYS A 304 5.54 -4.35 -12.94
CA LYS A 304 6.81 -3.62 -13.02
C LYS A 304 7.79 -4.41 -13.90
N GLU A 305 8.55 -3.70 -14.72
CA GLU A 305 9.75 -4.20 -15.40
C GLU A 305 10.99 -3.68 -14.66
N GLU A 306 11.94 -4.58 -14.42
CA GLU A 306 13.21 -4.26 -13.77
C GLU A 306 14.32 -5.16 -14.32
N GLN A 307 15.18 -4.61 -15.19
CA GLN A 307 16.35 -5.28 -15.77
C GLN A 307 16.01 -6.55 -16.57
N GLY A 308 14.91 -6.52 -17.32
CA GLY A 308 14.36 -7.65 -18.10
C GLY A 308 13.48 -8.59 -17.28
N ARG A 309 13.35 -8.38 -15.96
CA ARG A 309 12.45 -9.14 -15.08
C ARG A 309 11.10 -8.43 -14.98
N ILE A 310 10.03 -9.15 -15.30
CA ILE A 310 8.66 -8.75 -15.04
C ILE A 310 8.27 -9.19 -13.63
N ILE A 311 7.64 -8.30 -12.87
CA ILE A 311 7.29 -8.48 -11.46
C ILE A 311 5.83 -8.05 -11.27
N THR A 312 5.08 -8.84 -10.52
CA THR A 312 3.74 -8.50 -10.04
C THR A 312 3.60 -8.92 -8.58
N HIS A 313 2.82 -8.17 -7.79
CA HIS A 313 2.63 -8.42 -6.36
C HIS A 313 1.15 -8.68 -6.05
N PRO A 314 0.69 -9.94 -6.10
CA PRO A 314 -0.64 -10.30 -5.63
C PRO A 314 -0.78 -9.97 -4.14
N ILE A 315 -1.88 -9.30 -3.77
CA ILE A 315 -2.22 -8.95 -2.39
C ILE A 315 -3.59 -9.53 -2.08
N ALA A 316 -3.72 -10.27 -0.97
CA ALA A 316 -5.00 -10.73 -0.45
C ALA A 316 -4.97 -10.82 1.08
N GLY A 317 -6.14 -10.94 1.69
CA GLY A 317 -6.30 -10.91 3.13
C GLY A 317 -5.95 -9.55 3.75
N THR A 318 -6.74 -9.13 4.74
CA THR A 318 -6.56 -7.81 5.37
C THR A 318 -6.95 -7.86 6.84
N VAL A 319 -5.99 -7.58 7.71
CA VAL A 319 -6.30 -7.27 9.12
C VAL A 319 -5.77 -5.87 9.47
N LYS A 320 -6.36 -5.28 10.51
CA LYS A 320 -5.92 -3.98 11.03
C LYS A 320 -4.58 -4.13 11.74
N ARG A 321 -3.83 -3.04 11.86
CA ARG A 321 -2.68 -2.99 12.77
C ARG A 321 -3.15 -3.04 14.22
N GLY A 322 -2.40 -3.74 15.07
CA GLY A 322 -2.64 -3.77 16.51
C GLY A 322 -2.29 -2.45 17.18
N LYS A 323 -2.88 -2.15 18.34
CA LYS A 323 -2.56 -0.98 19.16
C LYS A 323 -1.23 -1.15 19.91
N THR A 324 -0.82 -2.39 20.13
CA THR A 324 0.45 -2.79 20.75
C THR A 324 1.24 -3.71 19.82
N LEU A 325 2.56 -3.81 20.00
CA LEU A 325 3.40 -4.70 19.18
C LEU A 325 2.99 -6.18 19.32
N GLN A 326 2.53 -6.57 20.51
CA GLN A 326 2.07 -7.92 20.83
C GLN A 326 0.74 -8.24 20.11
N GLU A 327 -0.24 -7.33 20.17
CA GLU A 327 -1.51 -7.44 19.43
C GLU A 327 -1.25 -7.44 17.91
N ASP A 328 -0.33 -6.60 17.43
CA ASP A 328 0.02 -6.50 16.02
C ASP A 328 0.73 -7.75 15.47
N ALA A 329 1.48 -8.45 16.32
CA ALA A 329 2.07 -9.76 16.01
C ALA A 329 1.01 -10.88 16.07
N ALA A 330 0.11 -10.86 17.06
CA ALA A 330 -0.98 -11.84 17.16
C ALA A 330 -1.92 -11.77 15.95
N LEU A 331 -2.31 -10.56 15.53
CA LEU A 331 -3.11 -10.35 14.31
C LEU A 331 -2.36 -10.75 13.03
N ALA A 332 -1.03 -10.64 13.02
CA ALA A 332 -0.22 -11.08 11.87
C ALA A 332 -0.23 -12.62 11.78
N GLU A 333 -0.14 -13.30 12.92
CA GLU A 333 -0.20 -14.76 13.00
C GLU A 333 -1.61 -15.30 12.71
N GLU A 334 -2.67 -14.61 13.17
CA GLU A 334 -4.05 -14.94 12.80
C GLU A 334 -4.26 -14.87 11.27
N LEU A 335 -3.76 -13.81 10.62
CA LEU A 335 -3.81 -13.68 9.16
C LEU A 335 -2.93 -14.72 8.45
N SER A 336 -1.73 -15.02 8.96
CA SER A 336 -0.81 -16.01 8.36
C SER A 336 -1.35 -17.44 8.48
N GLN A 337 -2.18 -17.73 9.48
CA GLN A 337 -2.80 -19.04 9.70
C GLN A 337 -4.21 -19.17 9.10
N SER A 338 -4.90 -18.06 8.79
CA SER A 338 -6.26 -18.07 8.24
C SER A 338 -6.39 -18.93 6.98
N LEU A 339 -7.11 -20.05 7.09
CA LEU A 339 -7.34 -20.96 5.97
C LEU A 339 -8.10 -20.29 4.82
N LYS A 340 -8.99 -19.32 5.12
CA LYS A 340 -9.74 -18.56 4.10
C LYS A 340 -8.82 -17.66 3.30
N ASP A 341 -8.15 -16.72 3.99
CA ASP A 341 -7.31 -15.71 3.33
C ASP A 341 -6.17 -16.36 2.55
N ARG A 342 -5.58 -17.45 3.08
CA ARG A 342 -4.57 -18.24 2.36
C ARG A 342 -5.14 -18.90 1.11
N ALA A 343 -6.33 -19.50 1.16
CA ALA A 343 -6.91 -20.16 0.00
C ALA A 343 -7.20 -19.17 -1.15
N GLU A 344 -7.76 -18.00 -0.83
CA GLU A 344 -7.94 -16.90 -1.79
C GLU A 344 -6.57 -16.45 -2.36
N HIS A 345 -5.57 -16.28 -1.49
CA HIS A 345 -4.25 -15.83 -1.90
C HIS A 345 -3.51 -16.84 -2.79
N VAL A 346 -3.59 -18.16 -2.54
CA VAL A 346 -3.00 -19.18 -3.45
C VAL A 346 -3.54 -19.01 -4.87
N MET A 347 -4.85 -18.85 -5.01
CA MET A 347 -5.49 -18.74 -6.31
C MET A 347 -5.05 -17.49 -7.08
N LEU A 348 -4.89 -16.36 -6.38
CA LEU A 348 -4.39 -15.12 -6.97
C LEU A 348 -2.90 -15.22 -7.36
N VAL A 349 -2.09 -15.92 -6.56
CA VAL A 349 -0.68 -16.24 -6.91
C VAL A 349 -0.61 -17.19 -8.11
N ASP A 350 -1.50 -18.18 -8.22
CA ASP A 350 -1.57 -19.09 -9.37
C ASP A 350 -1.93 -18.32 -10.65
N LEU A 351 -2.94 -17.45 -10.58
CA LEU A 351 -3.35 -16.60 -11.71
C LEU A 351 -2.21 -15.67 -12.14
N ALA A 352 -1.53 -15.01 -11.20
CA ALA A 352 -0.36 -14.18 -11.49
C ALA A 352 0.81 -14.98 -12.11
N ARG A 353 1.05 -16.21 -11.63
CA ARG A 353 2.04 -17.13 -12.23
C ARG A 353 1.66 -17.49 -13.67
N ASN A 354 0.39 -17.72 -13.94
CA ASN A 354 -0.11 -18.04 -15.29
C ASN A 354 0.01 -16.81 -16.23
N ASP A 355 -0.31 -15.61 -15.74
CA ASP A 355 -0.19 -14.35 -16.50
C ASP A 355 1.28 -14.03 -16.84
N VAL A 356 2.21 -14.18 -15.89
CA VAL A 356 3.65 -14.00 -16.12
C VAL A 356 4.18 -15.08 -17.08
N ASN A 357 3.83 -16.36 -16.84
CA ASN A 357 4.27 -17.48 -17.68
C ASN A 357 3.71 -17.45 -19.12
N ARG A 358 2.69 -16.65 -19.43
CA ARG A 358 2.22 -16.46 -20.82
C ARG A 358 3.26 -15.72 -21.69
N VAL A 359 4.12 -14.89 -21.09
CA VAL A 359 5.11 -14.05 -21.80
C VAL A 359 6.58 -14.27 -21.37
N CYS A 360 6.81 -14.70 -20.13
CA CYS A 360 8.15 -14.93 -19.57
C CYS A 360 8.65 -16.36 -19.83
N ASP A 361 9.96 -16.57 -19.77
CA ASP A 361 10.56 -17.91 -19.85
C ASP A 361 10.04 -18.77 -18.69
N PRO A 362 9.39 -19.94 -18.96
CA PRO A 362 8.88 -20.82 -17.91
C PRO A 362 9.95 -21.29 -16.93
N LEU A 363 11.21 -21.41 -17.35
CA LEU A 363 12.33 -21.82 -16.51
C LEU A 363 12.79 -20.73 -15.53
N THR A 364 12.43 -19.47 -15.80
CA THR A 364 12.74 -18.32 -14.94
C THR A 364 11.56 -17.88 -14.07
N THR A 365 10.35 -18.31 -14.44
CA THR A 365 9.10 -17.87 -13.79
C THR A 365 8.95 -18.56 -12.44
N ARG A 366 8.88 -17.77 -11.36
CA ARG A 366 8.86 -18.27 -9.98
C ARG A 366 8.07 -17.36 -9.04
N VAL A 367 7.76 -17.89 -7.88
CA VAL A 367 7.22 -17.14 -6.74
C VAL A 367 8.40 -16.81 -5.83
N ASP A 368 8.92 -15.58 -5.89
CA ASP A 368 10.08 -15.12 -5.11
C ASP A 368 9.75 -14.96 -3.61
N LYS A 369 8.49 -14.64 -3.31
CA LYS A 369 7.94 -14.53 -1.94
C LYS A 369 6.53 -15.09 -1.95
N LEU A 370 6.18 -15.93 -0.97
CA LEU A 370 4.87 -16.55 -0.85
C LEU A 370 4.27 -16.22 0.52
N MET A 371 3.06 -15.64 0.53
CA MET A 371 2.24 -15.38 1.74
C MET A 371 2.97 -14.65 2.87
N VAL A 372 3.84 -13.70 2.55
CA VAL A 372 4.53 -12.89 3.57
C VAL A 372 3.55 -11.85 4.10
N VAL A 373 3.37 -11.76 5.42
CA VAL A 373 2.58 -10.69 6.04
C VAL A 373 3.36 -9.39 5.93
N GLN A 374 2.94 -8.49 5.05
CA GLN A 374 3.56 -7.17 4.89
C GLN A 374 2.76 -6.12 5.66
N LYS A 375 3.47 -5.32 6.47
CA LYS A 375 2.87 -4.30 7.34
C LYS A 375 2.84 -2.93 6.68
N PHE A 376 1.65 -2.32 6.68
CA PHE A 376 1.40 -0.93 6.25
C PHE A 376 0.98 -0.09 7.46
N SER A 377 0.75 1.21 7.28
CA SER A 377 0.49 2.13 8.41
C SER A 377 -0.81 1.82 9.18
N HIS A 378 -1.85 1.31 8.51
CA HIS A 378 -3.18 1.08 9.11
C HIS A 378 -3.67 -0.37 9.00
N VAL A 379 -3.07 -1.18 8.12
CA VAL A 379 -3.41 -2.58 7.85
C VAL A 379 -2.16 -3.42 7.62
N GLN A 380 -2.30 -4.74 7.64
CA GLN A 380 -1.33 -5.69 7.12
C GLN A 380 -2.02 -6.70 6.21
N HIS A 381 -1.29 -7.18 5.21
CA HIS A 381 -1.81 -8.01 4.11
C HIS A 381 -0.92 -9.23 3.88
N LEU A 382 -1.49 -10.33 3.34
CA LEU A 382 -0.66 -11.37 2.72
C LEU A 382 -0.22 -10.85 1.35
N VAL A 383 1.10 -10.85 1.13
CA VAL A 383 1.72 -10.41 -0.11
C VAL A 383 2.59 -11.54 -0.64
N SER A 384 2.56 -11.71 -1.97
CA SER A 384 3.49 -12.57 -2.68
C SER A 384 4.17 -11.79 -3.80
N GLU A 385 5.34 -12.26 -4.23
CA GLU A 385 6.03 -11.75 -5.41
C GLU A 385 6.12 -12.87 -6.44
N VAL A 386 5.59 -12.61 -7.63
CA VAL A 386 5.73 -13.49 -8.79
C VAL A 386 6.55 -12.74 -9.83
N SER A 387 7.60 -13.39 -10.34
CA SER A 387 8.43 -12.79 -11.38
C SER A 387 8.92 -13.80 -12.41
N GLY A 388 9.36 -13.29 -13.56
CA GLY A 388 10.00 -14.05 -14.63
C GLY A 388 10.73 -13.13 -15.61
N VAL A 389 11.66 -13.67 -16.38
CA VAL A 389 12.39 -12.93 -17.43
C VAL A 389 11.61 -13.02 -18.74
N LEU A 390 11.47 -11.91 -19.48
CA LEU A 390 10.81 -11.90 -20.79
C LEU A 390 11.46 -12.90 -21.76
N ARG A 391 10.63 -13.60 -22.55
CA ARG A 391 11.15 -14.43 -23.66
C ARG A 391 11.77 -13.56 -24.76
N PRO A 392 12.71 -14.10 -25.56
CA PRO A 392 13.16 -13.44 -26.78
C PRO A 392 11.98 -13.04 -27.68
N GLY A 393 11.97 -11.79 -28.13
CA GLY A 393 10.88 -11.23 -28.94
C GLY A 393 9.61 -10.86 -28.17
N LYS A 394 9.65 -10.81 -26.82
CA LYS A 394 8.60 -10.26 -25.96
C LYS A 394 9.04 -8.95 -25.33
N THR A 395 8.10 -8.01 -25.24
CA THR A 395 8.30 -6.66 -24.70
C THR A 395 7.56 -6.48 -23.38
N ARG A 396 7.90 -5.44 -22.61
CA ARG A 396 7.15 -5.03 -21.42
C ARG A 396 5.68 -4.71 -21.73
N PHE A 397 5.36 -4.31 -22.97
CA PHE A 397 3.98 -4.08 -23.42
C PHE A 397 3.19 -5.39 -23.55
N ASP A 398 3.83 -6.48 -24.01
CA ASP A 398 3.23 -7.81 -23.99
C ASP A 398 2.98 -8.30 -22.55
N ALA A 399 3.90 -8.04 -21.62
CA ALA A 399 3.70 -8.34 -20.21
C ALA A 399 2.53 -7.56 -19.60
N PHE A 400 2.42 -6.28 -19.92
CA PHE A 400 1.26 -5.48 -19.52
C PHE A 400 -0.05 -6.09 -20.03
N ARG A 401 -0.16 -6.40 -21.34
CA ARG A 401 -1.36 -7.04 -21.92
C ARG A 401 -1.69 -8.38 -21.27
N SER A 402 -0.68 -9.15 -20.89
CA SER A 402 -0.85 -10.48 -20.29
C SER A 402 -1.43 -10.41 -18.88
N ILE A 403 -0.91 -9.48 -18.07
CA ILE A 403 -1.28 -9.32 -16.66
C ILE A 403 -2.57 -8.50 -16.50
N PHE A 404 -2.85 -7.55 -17.41
CA PHE A 404 -3.99 -6.64 -17.32
C PHE A 404 -5.35 -7.31 -17.64
N PRO A 405 -6.42 -7.02 -16.88
CA PRO A 405 -6.42 -6.45 -15.54
C PRO A 405 -6.03 -7.51 -14.50
N ALA A 406 -5.61 -7.08 -13.31
CA ALA A 406 -5.21 -7.99 -12.25
C ALA A 406 -6.37 -8.90 -11.78
N GLY A 407 -6.03 -10.09 -11.30
CA GLY A 407 -6.99 -11.04 -10.72
C GLY A 407 -7.77 -10.46 -9.54
N THR A 408 -7.10 -9.69 -8.69
CA THR A 408 -7.61 -9.00 -7.49
C THR A 408 -8.71 -7.98 -7.76
N VAL A 409 -8.93 -7.60 -9.02
CA VAL A 409 -10.00 -6.68 -9.46
C VAL A 409 -10.90 -7.25 -10.56
N SER A 410 -10.73 -8.53 -10.89
CA SER A 410 -11.52 -9.23 -11.92
C SER A 410 -12.07 -10.54 -11.36
N GLY A 411 -11.23 -11.57 -11.25
CA GLY A 411 -11.57 -12.85 -10.64
C GLY A 411 -10.88 -14.02 -11.33
N ALA A 412 -11.39 -15.23 -11.07
CA ALA A 412 -10.85 -16.48 -11.59
C ALA A 412 -12.00 -17.44 -11.99
N PRO A 413 -12.01 -17.99 -13.22
CA PRO A 413 -11.15 -17.66 -14.36
C PRO A 413 -11.37 -16.23 -14.88
N LYS A 414 -10.27 -15.51 -15.15
CA LYS A 414 -10.25 -14.05 -15.42
C LYS A 414 -11.31 -13.60 -16.42
N VAL A 415 -11.33 -14.18 -17.63
CA VAL A 415 -12.25 -13.78 -18.72
C VAL A 415 -13.72 -13.98 -18.32
N ARG A 416 -14.07 -15.12 -17.70
CA ARG A 416 -15.45 -15.43 -17.33
C ARG A 416 -15.96 -14.53 -16.20
N ALA A 417 -15.10 -14.21 -15.22
CA ALA A 417 -15.42 -13.24 -14.18
C ALA A 417 -15.69 -11.84 -14.77
N MET A 418 -14.91 -11.40 -15.76
CA MET A 418 -15.10 -10.09 -16.42
C MET A 418 -16.42 -10.00 -17.22
N GLU A 419 -16.84 -11.07 -17.89
CA GLU A 419 -18.14 -11.14 -18.56
C GLU A 419 -19.30 -10.91 -17.58
N LEU A 420 -19.30 -11.64 -16.45
CA LEU A 420 -20.32 -11.53 -15.41
C LEU A 420 -20.31 -10.17 -14.71
N ILE A 421 -19.13 -9.61 -14.45
CA ILE A 421 -18.98 -8.26 -13.89
C ILE A 421 -19.62 -7.22 -14.80
N ALA A 422 -19.38 -7.28 -16.12
CA ALA A 422 -19.94 -6.31 -17.05
C ALA A 422 -21.48 -6.43 -17.17
N GLU A 423 -22.02 -7.65 -17.15
CA GLU A 423 -23.46 -7.93 -17.18
C GLU A 423 -24.22 -7.41 -15.94
N LEU A 424 -23.53 -7.39 -14.79
CA LEU A 424 -24.02 -6.87 -13.50
C LEU A 424 -23.83 -5.35 -13.38
N GLU A 425 -22.62 -4.83 -13.57
CA GLU A 425 -22.28 -3.42 -13.34
C GLU A 425 -22.93 -2.48 -14.37
N ARG A 426 -22.96 -2.87 -15.65
CA ARG A 426 -23.55 -2.13 -16.79
C ARG A 426 -23.06 -0.69 -17.01
N GLU A 427 -22.11 -0.22 -16.21
CA GLU A 427 -21.37 1.03 -16.41
C GLU A 427 -19.91 0.69 -16.68
N LYS A 428 -19.27 1.40 -17.62
CA LYS A 428 -17.81 1.31 -17.79
C LYS A 428 -17.11 1.62 -16.48
N ARG A 429 -16.02 0.92 -16.16
CA ARG A 429 -15.22 1.19 -14.94
C ARG A 429 -14.31 2.42 -15.09
N GLY A 430 -13.87 2.71 -16.31
CA GLY A 430 -12.95 3.80 -16.63
C GLY A 430 -11.61 3.60 -15.96
N VAL A 431 -11.15 4.61 -15.21
CA VAL A 431 -9.86 4.55 -14.51
C VAL A 431 -9.84 3.46 -13.44
N TYR A 432 -10.92 3.23 -12.70
CA TYR A 432 -10.96 2.24 -11.60
C TYR A 432 -10.63 0.84 -12.10
N ALA A 433 -9.82 0.10 -11.33
CA ALA A 433 -9.31 -1.24 -11.69
C ALA A 433 -8.46 -1.29 -12.98
N GLY A 434 -8.24 -0.16 -13.66
CA GLY A 434 -7.21 0.00 -14.68
C GLY A 434 -5.81 0.14 -14.08
N ALA A 435 -4.88 0.68 -14.86
CA ALA A 435 -3.49 0.87 -14.48
C ALA A 435 -3.11 2.35 -14.48
N VAL A 436 -2.37 2.82 -13.46
CA VAL A 436 -1.75 4.15 -13.42
C VAL A 436 -0.25 4.00 -13.20
N GLY A 437 0.57 4.69 -13.98
CA GLY A 437 2.02 4.59 -13.88
C GLY A 437 2.77 5.19 -15.07
N TYR A 438 3.94 4.63 -15.39
CA TYR A 438 4.80 5.13 -16.46
C TYR A 438 5.44 4.04 -17.32
N PHE A 439 5.83 4.44 -18.54
CA PHE A 439 6.62 3.69 -19.51
C PHE A 439 7.80 4.56 -19.94
N GLY A 440 8.99 4.28 -19.41
CA GLY A 440 10.21 5.02 -19.71
C GLY A 440 10.69 4.85 -21.15
N TYR A 441 11.56 5.76 -21.61
CA TYR A 441 12.29 5.60 -22.88
C TYR A 441 13.26 4.41 -22.83
N GLY A 442 13.48 3.76 -23.97
CA GLY A 442 14.52 2.73 -24.12
C GLY A 442 15.91 3.34 -24.20
N SER A 443 16.93 2.57 -23.82
CA SER A 443 18.33 2.97 -23.88
C SER A 443 19.14 2.16 -24.89
N VAL A 444 20.26 2.72 -25.34
CA VAL A 444 21.20 2.12 -26.30
C VAL A 444 22.61 2.19 -25.75
N GLU A 445 23.30 1.05 -25.78
CA GLU A 445 24.72 0.89 -25.43
C GLU A 445 25.43 0.12 -26.55
N GLY A 446 26.12 0.83 -27.44
CA GLY A 446 26.67 0.25 -28.66
C GLY A 446 25.56 -0.31 -29.56
N ASP A 447 25.60 -1.60 -29.85
CA ASP A 447 24.58 -2.31 -30.65
C ASP A 447 23.44 -2.89 -29.78
N LYS A 448 23.52 -2.77 -28.45
CA LYS A 448 22.53 -3.31 -27.52
C LYS A 448 21.46 -2.26 -27.20
N GLU A 449 20.25 -2.50 -27.66
CA GLU A 449 19.05 -1.82 -27.16
C GLU A 449 18.55 -2.50 -25.88
N THR A 450 18.08 -1.69 -24.93
CA THR A 450 17.43 -2.16 -23.69
C THR A 450 16.09 -1.42 -23.55
N GLU A 451 15.03 -2.15 -23.20
CA GLU A 451 13.74 -1.51 -22.96
C GLU A 451 13.80 -0.55 -21.76
N GLY A 452 12.95 0.47 -21.78
CA GLY A 452 12.82 1.38 -20.65
C GLY A 452 12.07 0.74 -19.48
N ALA A 453 12.31 1.25 -18.27
CA ALA A 453 11.54 0.86 -17.10
C ALA A 453 10.03 1.04 -17.30
N MET A 454 9.23 0.08 -16.81
CA MET A 454 7.78 0.20 -16.69
C MET A 454 7.42 -0.03 -15.23
N ASP A 455 6.55 0.80 -14.66
CA ASP A 455 6.07 0.62 -13.29
C ASP A 455 4.63 1.14 -13.23
N THR A 456 3.69 0.24 -12.93
CA THR A 456 2.26 0.53 -12.95
C THR A 456 1.56 -0.12 -11.76
N CYS A 457 0.73 0.67 -11.08
CA CYS A 457 -0.14 0.21 -10.01
C CYS A 457 -1.57 0.00 -10.53
N ILE A 458 -2.33 -0.84 -9.83
CA ILE A 458 -3.78 -0.94 -10.09
C ILE A 458 -4.44 0.34 -9.57
N ALA A 459 -5.38 0.91 -10.32
CA ALA A 459 -6.14 2.09 -9.93
C ALA A 459 -7.18 1.76 -8.83
N LEU A 460 -6.68 1.62 -7.60
CA LEU A 460 -7.42 1.37 -6.37
C LEU A 460 -7.24 2.51 -5.37
N ARG A 461 -8.21 2.66 -4.46
CA ARG A 461 -8.28 3.78 -3.48
C ARG A 461 -8.07 5.13 -4.17
N SER A 462 -8.69 5.28 -5.34
CA SER A 462 -8.51 6.39 -6.26
C SER A 462 -9.83 7.10 -6.56
N MET A 463 -9.71 8.37 -6.91
CA MET A 463 -10.78 9.24 -7.38
C MET A 463 -10.49 9.73 -8.78
N VAL A 464 -11.55 9.83 -9.59
CA VAL A 464 -11.56 10.73 -10.76
C VAL A 464 -12.33 11.97 -10.34
N VAL A 465 -11.70 13.15 -10.43
CA VAL A 465 -12.36 14.44 -10.18
C VAL A 465 -12.61 15.11 -11.51
N LYS A 466 -13.89 15.40 -11.81
CA LYS A 466 -14.34 16.00 -13.07
C LYS A 466 -15.63 16.77 -12.84
N ASP A 467 -15.81 17.93 -13.48
CA ASP A 467 -17.03 18.75 -13.42
C ASP A 467 -17.56 19.06 -12.00
N GLY A 468 -16.65 19.26 -11.04
CA GLY A 468 -17.00 19.49 -9.63
C GLY A 468 -17.53 18.25 -8.88
N ILE A 469 -17.33 17.05 -9.41
CA ILE A 469 -17.71 15.78 -8.80
C ILE A 469 -16.46 14.93 -8.59
N ALA A 470 -16.30 14.38 -7.39
CA ALA A 470 -15.35 13.31 -7.10
C ALA A 470 -16.08 11.96 -7.25
N TYR A 471 -15.64 11.16 -8.22
CA TYR A 471 -16.09 9.79 -8.43
C TYR A 471 -15.14 8.82 -7.73
N LEU A 472 -15.69 7.93 -6.92
CA LEU A 472 -14.98 6.86 -6.23
C LEU A 472 -15.58 5.52 -6.62
N GLN A 473 -14.80 4.45 -6.58
CA GLN A 473 -15.29 3.11 -6.89
C GLN A 473 -14.52 2.08 -6.05
N ALA A 474 -15.24 1.07 -5.57
CA ALA A 474 -14.69 -0.02 -4.78
C ALA A 474 -15.49 -1.30 -4.98
N GLY A 475 -14.82 -2.43 -4.77
CA GLY A 475 -15.36 -3.79 -4.89
C GLY A 475 -14.77 -4.72 -3.83
N GLY A 476 -15.35 -5.91 -3.71
CA GLY A 476 -14.96 -7.00 -2.80
C GLY A 476 -14.84 -8.32 -3.56
N GLY A 477 -14.02 -9.25 -3.07
CA GLY A 477 -13.78 -10.54 -3.71
C GLY A 477 -14.86 -11.54 -3.35
N ILE A 478 -15.81 -11.79 -4.25
CA ILE A 478 -16.91 -12.71 -3.95
C ILE A 478 -16.46 -14.14 -4.14
N VAL A 479 -16.49 -14.89 -3.05
CA VAL A 479 -16.17 -16.32 -2.94
C VAL A 479 -17.38 -17.11 -2.43
N PHE A 480 -17.25 -18.43 -2.36
CA PHE A 480 -18.35 -19.34 -1.98
C PHE A 480 -18.99 -18.98 -0.62
N ASP A 481 -18.21 -18.58 0.38
CA ASP A 481 -18.67 -18.26 1.73
C ASP A 481 -19.05 -16.78 1.95
N SER A 482 -18.85 -15.88 0.97
CA SER A 482 -19.16 -14.45 1.09
C SER A 482 -20.60 -14.14 1.54
N ASP A 483 -20.77 -13.25 2.51
CA ASP A 483 -22.07 -12.73 2.92
C ASP A 483 -22.40 -11.42 2.17
N PRO A 484 -23.59 -11.28 1.54
CA PRO A 484 -23.92 -10.08 0.77
C PRO A 484 -23.82 -8.75 1.51
N TYR A 485 -24.15 -8.72 2.80
CA TYR A 485 -24.13 -7.49 3.59
C TYR A 485 -22.70 -7.12 4.00
N ASP A 486 -21.91 -8.09 4.44
CA ASP A 486 -20.52 -7.86 4.86
C ASP A 486 -19.66 -7.39 3.66
N GLU A 487 -19.87 -7.98 2.48
CA GLU A 487 -19.22 -7.55 1.22
C GLU A 487 -19.63 -6.13 0.80
N TRP A 488 -20.91 -5.78 0.95
CA TRP A 488 -21.36 -4.40 0.73
C TRP A 488 -20.68 -3.44 1.72
N MET A 489 -20.67 -3.77 3.01
CA MET A 489 -19.98 -3.00 4.04
C MET A 489 -18.48 -2.87 3.78
N GLU A 490 -17.82 -3.89 3.23
CA GLU A 490 -16.41 -3.82 2.84
C GLU A 490 -16.17 -2.75 1.77
N THR A 491 -17.03 -2.66 0.74
CA THR A 491 -16.90 -1.56 -0.24
C THR A 491 -17.09 -0.18 0.41
N ILE A 492 -18.03 -0.04 1.35
CA ILE A 492 -18.21 1.20 2.12
C ILE A 492 -16.96 1.51 2.96
N ASN A 493 -16.32 0.52 3.56
CA ASN A 493 -15.10 0.70 4.35
C ASN A 493 -13.88 1.10 3.48
N LYS A 494 -13.70 0.46 2.32
CA LYS A 494 -12.66 0.78 1.32
C LYS A 494 -12.82 2.21 0.78
N LEU A 495 -14.07 2.63 0.54
CA LEU A 495 -14.40 4.01 0.18
C LEU A 495 -14.22 4.96 1.37
N GLY A 496 -14.58 4.52 2.56
CA GLY A 496 -14.49 5.22 3.84
C GLY A 496 -13.10 5.75 4.14
N THR A 497 -12.06 5.01 3.75
CA THR A 497 -10.66 5.44 3.87
C THR A 497 -10.25 6.53 2.87
N SER A 498 -11.04 6.78 1.81
CA SER A 498 -10.74 7.81 0.81
C SER A 498 -11.16 9.22 1.30
N PRO A 499 -10.48 10.31 0.87
CA PRO A 499 -10.72 11.67 1.38
C PRO A 499 -12.16 12.19 1.36
N PRO A 500 -13.04 11.82 0.40
CA PRO A 500 -14.41 12.33 0.37
C PRO A 500 -15.23 11.90 1.59
N SER A 501 -14.98 10.74 2.19
CA SER A 501 -15.52 10.36 3.49
C SER A 501 -14.72 10.97 4.66
N LEU A 502 -13.41 11.16 4.56
CA LEU A 502 -12.69 11.96 5.58
C LEU A 502 -13.05 13.45 5.57
N CYS A 503 -13.74 13.92 4.54
CA CYS A 503 -14.42 15.20 4.51
C CYS A 503 -15.64 15.26 5.46
N PHE A 504 -16.02 14.16 6.13
CA PHE A 504 -16.85 14.19 7.35
C PHE A 504 -16.09 14.78 8.55
N SER A 505 -14.74 14.83 8.52
CA SER A 505 -13.86 15.41 9.55
C SER A 505 -13.10 16.64 9.01
N LEU A 506 -13.84 17.71 8.70
CA LEU A 506 -13.29 18.95 8.10
C LEU A 506 -12.40 19.79 9.04
N SER A 507 -12.27 19.43 10.31
CA SER A 507 -11.44 20.14 11.30
C SER A 507 -9.97 20.26 10.87
N SER A 508 -9.42 19.24 10.21
CA SER A 508 -8.02 19.21 9.76
C SER A 508 -7.73 20.15 8.59
N ILE A 509 -8.67 20.31 7.65
CA ILE A 509 -8.49 21.16 6.45
C ILE A 509 -8.70 22.64 6.81
N LEU A 510 -9.69 22.94 7.67
CA LEU A 510 -9.95 24.30 8.16
C LEU A 510 -8.74 24.85 8.96
N ASN A 511 -8.10 24.02 9.79
CA ASN A 511 -6.91 24.42 10.55
C ASN A 511 -5.66 24.71 9.70
N GLN A 512 -5.56 24.18 8.48
CA GLN A 512 -4.40 24.45 7.59
C GLN A 512 -4.57 25.66 6.68
N HIS A 513 -5.80 26.14 6.45
CA HIS A 513 -6.08 27.25 5.52
C HIS A 513 -6.48 28.57 6.20
N LEU A 514 -6.74 28.59 7.50
CA LEU A 514 -6.95 29.83 8.25
C LEU A 514 -5.61 30.53 8.56
N GLN A 515 -5.10 31.32 7.60
CA GLN A 515 -4.19 32.41 7.97
C GLN A 515 -4.94 33.44 8.85
N PRO A 516 -4.30 34.04 9.88
CA PRO A 516 -4.98 34.90 10.85
C PRO A 516 -5.74 36.11 10.26
N GLN A 517 -5.41 36.54 9.04
CA GLN A 517 -6.02 37.71 8.41
C GLN A 517 -7.50 37.53 8.01
N GLN A 518 -7.94 36.32 7.65
CA GLN A 518 -9.34 36.12 7.24
C GLN A 518 -10.32 36.13 8.42
N LEU A 519 -9.92 35.61 9.59
CA LEU A 519 -10.74 35.70 10.81
C LEU A 519 -11.00 37.16 11.24
N LEU A 520 -10.02 38.05 11.02
CA LEU A 520 -10.18 39.48 11.35
C LEU A 520 -11.21 40.18 10.47
N SER A 521 -11.32 39.80 9.18
CA SER A 521 -12.36 40.34 8.29
C SER A 521 -13.78 39.88 8.65
N ALA A 522 -13.93 38.64 9.12
CA ALA A 522 -15.23 38.11 9.56
C ALA A 522 -15.70 38.72 10.89
N PHE A 523 -14.77 39.09 11.79
CA PHE A 523 -15.11 39.80 13.03
C PHE A 523 -15.47 41.28 12.80
N ASN A 524 -14.83 41.95 11.84
CA ASN A 524 -15.06 43.37 11.54
C ASN A 524 -16.28 43.65 10.64
N SER A 525 -16.97 42.63 10.14
CA SER A 525 -18.16 42.77 9.27
C SER A 525 -19.50 42.71 10.02
N LEU A 526 -19.48 42.66 11.36
CA LEU A 526 -20.68 42.75 12.20
C LEU A 526 -20.99 44.21 12.58
N PRO A 527 -22.19 44.75 12.26
CA PRO A 527 -22.56 46.11 12.65
C PRO A 527 -22.89 46.24 14.15
N HIS A 528 -22.16 47.12 14.82
CA HIS A 528 -22.38 47.65 16.19
C HIS A 528 -23.48 48.75 16.22
N PRO A 529 -23.85 49.34 17.38
CA PRO A 529 -24.11 48.77 18.72
C PRO A 529 -25.41 49.36 19.35
N LEU A 530 -25.81 48.98 20.58
CA LEU A 530 -26.53 49.88 21.51
C LEU A 530 -26.60 49.36 22.97
N LYS A 531 -26.28 50.25 23.92
CA LYS A 531 -26.61 50.19 25.37
C LYS A 531 -27.96 50.93 25.58
N LEU A 532 -28.74 50.93 26.69
CA LEU A 532 -28.53 50.72 28.14
C LEU A 532 -29.95 50.73 28.81
N LEU A 533 -30.12 50.21 30.05
CA LEU A 533 -30.97 50.71 31.20
C LEU A 533 -31.70 49.66 32.10
N SER A 534 -31.08 49.36 33.25
CA SER A 534 -31.59 49.33 34.65
C SER A 534 -32.97 48.77 35.13
N ASN A 535 -32.89 47.85 36.11
CA ASN A 535 -33.74 47.63 37.34
C ASN A 535 -35.16 46.99 37.24
N PRO A 536 -35.71 46.36 38.33
CA PRO A 536 -35.13 45.56 39.44
C PRO A 536 -35.87 44.20 39.74
N PRO A 537 -35.37 43.31 40.65
CA PRO A 537 -36.04 42.09 41.15
C PRO A 537 -37.06 42.40 42.29
N PRO A 538 -37.93 41.50 42.84
CA PRO A 538 -37.74 40.05 43.20
C PRO A 538 -39.00 39.18 42.84
N PRO A 539 -39.44 38.06 43.50
CA PRO A 539 -38.90 37.26 44.63
C PRO A 539 -39.00 35.70 44.54
N GLN A 540 -38.54 35.05 45.62
CA GLN A 540 -38.96 33.74 46.20
C GLN A 540 -38.99 33.94 47.75
N PRO A 541 -39.14 32.94 48.65
CA PRO A 541 -39.70 31.56 48.63
C PRO A 541 -40.81 31.41 49.73
N PRO A 542 -41.16 30.20 50.26
CA PRO A 542 -40.41 29.61 51.41
C PRO A 542 -40.24 28.07 51.32
N THR A 543 -39.12 27.40 51.65
CA THR A 543 -38.19 27.36 52.81
C THR A 543 -38.63 26.58 54.07
N PHE A 544 -37.61 25.86 54.62
CA PHE A 544 -37.46 25.20 55.93
C PHE A 544 -37.65 23.67 55.98
N LYS A 545 -36.79 22.89 56.68
CA LYS A 545 -35.75 23.24 57.70
C LYS A 545 -34.45 22.43 57.58
N MET A 546 -33.34 23.05 57.95
CA MET A 546 -31.97 22.49 57.98
C MET A 546 -31.72 21.51 59.14
N LYS A 547 -30.67 20.68 59.00
CA LYS A 547 -29.54 20.62 59.98
C LYS A 547 -28.26 20.00 59.36
N SER A 548 -27.24 20.85 59.18
CA SER A 548 -25.80 20.71 59.48
C SER A 548 -25.13 19.32 59.60
N PHE A 549 -23.88 19.06 59.18
CA PHE A 549 -22.80 19.85 58.53
C PHE A 549 -21.65 18.87 58.13
N ALA A 550 -21.06 18.95 56.91
CA ALA A 550 -19.64 18.61 56.62
C ALA A 550 -19.27 18.68 55.10
N VAL A 551 -18.41 19.64 54.76
CA VAL A 551 -17.32 19.63 53.74
C VAL A 551 -17.50 18.93 52.37
N LEU A 552 -17.92 19.74 51.39
CA LEU A 552 -17.30 20.03 50.07
C LEU A 552 -16.78 18.92 49.11
N ALA A 553 -17.38 18.95 47.90
CA ALA A 553 -16.77 18.78 46.56
C ALA A 553 -16.21 17.40 46.09
N ALA A 554 -17.08 16.57 45.49
CA ALA A 554 -16.97 16.10 44.09
C ALA A 554 -18.05 15.04 43.76
N THR A 555 -19.11 15.41 43.03
CA THR A 555 -20.01 14.44 42.35
C THR A 555 -20.92 15.15 41.35
N PHE A 556 -20.77 14.84 40.06
CA PHE A 556 -21.88 14.78 39.11
C PHE A 556 -21.68 13.52 38.28
N ALA A 557 -22.34 12.45 38.70
CA ALA A 557 -22.42 11.17 38.01
C ALA A 557 -23.87 10.71 38.00
N GLY A 558 -24.26 9.95 36.97
CA GLY A 558 -25.50 9.17 36.99
C GLY A 558 -26.76 9.88 36.48
N ALA A 559 -26.79 10.27 35.20
CA ALA A 559 -28.01 10.11 34.42
C ALA A 559 -27.96 8.70 33.81
N ALA A 560 -28.75 7.77 34.36
CA ALA A 560 -28.76 6.39 33.90
C ALA A 560 -29.40 6.28 32.50
N LEU A 561 -28.69 5.64 31.57
CA LEU A 561 -29.34 5.02 30.42
C LEU A 561 -30.06 3.77 30.94
N ALA A 562 -31.39 3.83 31.03
CA ALA A 562 -32.19 2.61 31.07
C ALA A 562 -31.95 1.87 29.76
N GLN A 563 -31.24 0.75 29.81
CA GLN A 563 -31.08 -0.13 28.67
C GLN A 563 -32.30 -1.06 28.64
N ASP A 564 -33.19 -0.84 27.68
CA ASP A 564 -34.31 -1.76 27.44
C ASP A 564 -33.76 -3.17 27.21
N MET A 565 -34.30 -4.14 27.96
CA MET A 565 -34.00 -5.56 27.75
C MET A 565 -34.49 -5.98 26.35
N PRO A 566 -33.78 -6.87 25.65
CA PRO A 566 -34.16 -7.27 24.30
C PRO A 566 -35.48 -8.03 24.33
N SER A 567 -36.31 -7.81 23.31
CA SER A 567 -37.65 -8.38 23.25
C SER A 567 -37.61 -9.86 22.84
N GLY A 568 -38.25 -10.71 23.64
CA GLY A 568 -38.50 -12.12 23.32
C GLY A 568 -37.60 -13.11 24.08
N ASP A 569 -38.21 -14.23 24.49
CA ASP A 569 -37.57 -15.24 25.34
C ASP A 569 -36.34 -15.90 24.67
N CYS A 570 -36.33 -16.02 23.34
CA CYS A 570 -35.21 -16.59 22.59
C CYS A 570 -33.97 -15.68 22.61
N ALA A 571 -34.16 -14.36 22.46
CA ALA A 571 -33.08 -13.39 22.57
C ALA A 571 -32.40 -13.48 23.95
N MET A 572 -33.22 -13.54 25.01
CA MET A 572 -32.74 -13.71 26.38
C MET A 572 -32.05 -15.05 26.62
N LEU A 573 -32.53 -16.14 26.00
CA LEU A 573 -31.88 -17.47 26.09
C LEU A 573 -30.44 -17.42 25.55
N CYS A 574 -30.23 -16.83 24.37
CA CYS A 574 -28.89 -16.69 23.79
C CYS A 574 -27.97 -15.81 24.62
N ILE A 575 -28.48 -14.73 25.21
CA ILE A 575 -27.71 -13.84 26.11
C ILE A 575 -27.30 -14.59 27.38
N ASN A 576 -28.22 -15.32 28.01
CA ASN A 576 -27.96 -16.09 29.22
C ASN A 576 -26.95 -17.22 28.98
N ASN A 577 -27.05 -17.94 27.85
CA ASN A 577 -26.09 -18.98 27.48
C ASN A 577 -24.69 -18.41 27.31
N MET A 578 -24.55 -17.25 26.63
CA MET A 578 -23.24 -16.61 26.45
C MET A 578 -22.68 -15.98 27.73
N ALA A 579 -23.53 -15.55 28.66
CA ALA A 579 -23.11 -15.15 30.00
C ALA A 579 -22.59 -16.35 30.80
N GLN A 580 -23.28 -17.49 30.78
CA GLN A 580 -22.83 -18.72 31.44
C GLN A 580 -21.52 -19.26 30.88
N ILE A 581 -21.35 -19.28 29.55
CA ILE A 581 -20.08 -19.65 28.91
C ILE A 581 -18.95 -18.73 29.39
N ALA A 582 -19.19 -17.43 29.49
CA ALA A 582 -18.18 -16.48 29.91
C ALA A 582 -17.86 -16.52 31.43
N GLU A 583 -18.81 -16.95 32.27
CA GLU A 583 -18.54 -17.35 33.66
C GLU A 583 -17.67 -18.61 33.72
N SER A 584 -18.06 -19.68 33.01
CA SER A 584 -17.42 -21.00 33.13
C SER A 584 -16.06 -21.12 32.45
N GLU A 585 -15.87 -20.50 31.28
CA GLU A 585 -14.63 -20.61 30.49
C GLU A 585 -13.64 -19.48 30.77
N PHE A 586 -14.13 -18.26 31.08
CA PHE A 586 -13.30 -17.06 31.20
C PHE A 586 -13.26 -16.44 32.61
N SER A 587 -13.97 -17.03 33.58
CA SER A 587 -14.03 -16.56 34.98
C SER A 587 -14.53 -15.11 35.13
N CYS A 588 -15.25 -14.58 34.14
CA CYS A 588 -15.91 -13.29 34.22
C CYS A 588 -17.16 -13.41 35.12
N GLY A 589 -17.33 -12.55 36.12
CA GLY A 589 -18.54 -12.58 36.95
C GLY A 589 -19.78 -12.09 36.17
N ALA A 590 -20.97 -12.62 36.48
CA ALA A 590 -22.28 -12.39 35.84
C ALA A 590 -22.60 -10.97 35.31
N ASN A 591 -22.05 -9.93 35.91
CA ASN A 591 -22.30 -8.53 35.58
C ASN A 591 -21.02 -7.72 35.26
N ASP A 592 -19.87 -8.38 35.10
CA ASP A 592 -18.61 -7.73 34.69
C ASP A 592 -18.61 -7.48 33.18
N VAL A 593 -19.29 -6.40 32.80
CA VAL A 593 -19.40 -5.96 31.40
C VAL A 593 -18.01 -5.67 30.80
N SER A 594 -16.99 -5.32 31.61
CA SER A 594 -15.61 -5.07 31.12
C SER A 594 -14.93 -6.37 30.71
N CYS A 595 -15.06 -7.41 31.55
CA CYS A 595 -14.55 -8.74 31.24
C CYS A 595 -15.23 -9.35 30.01
N PHE A 596 -16.57 -9.21 29.88
CA PHE A 596 -17.30 -9.71 28.71
C PHE A 596 -16.97 -8.96 27.41
N CYS A 597 -16.96 -7.62 27.45
CA CYS A 597 -16.80 -6.79 26.25
C CYS A 597 -15.36 -6.67 25.74
N THR A 598 -14.37 -7.12 26.51
CA THR A 598 -12.98 -7.29 26.04
C THR A 598 -12.76 -8.62 25.31
N ARG A 599 -13.77 -9.51 25.25
CA ARG A 599 -13.74 -10.74 24.46
C ARG A 599 -14.56 -10.58 23.18
N SER A 600 -13.91 -10.73 22.03
CA SER A 600 -14.56 -10.74 20.69
C SER A 600 -15.76 -11.70 20.65
N ASN A 601 -15.59 -12.90 21.19
CA ASN A 601 -16.56 -13.99 21.08
C ASN A 601 -17.87 -13.76 21.85
N TRP A 602 -17.96 -12.80 22.78
CA TRP A 602 -19.19 -12.60 23.57
C TRP A 602 -20.33 -12.02 22.72
N ALA A 603 -20.12 -10.86 22.10
CA ALA A 603 -21.13 -10.23 21.25
C ALA A 603 -21.38 -11.04 19.96
N TYR A 604 -20.34 -11.66 19.39
CA TYR A 604 -20.49 -12.54 18.24
C TYR A 604 -21.24 -13.84 18.58
N GLY A 605 -21.01 -14.46 19.74
CA GLY A 605 -21.78 -15.62 20.18
C GLY A 605 -23.26 -15.33 20.40
N ILE A 606 -23.61 -14.16 20.95
CA ILE A 606 -25.01 -13.72 21.07
C ILE A 606 -25.64 -13.50 19.69
N ARG A 607 -24.89 -12.88 18.75
CA ARG A 607 -25.30 -12.71 17.35
C ARG A 607 -25.55 -14.07 16.68
N ASP A 608 -24.63 -15.00 16.80
CA ASP A 608 -24.64 -16.26 16.05
C ASP A 608 -25.71 -17.22 16.61
N CYS A 609 -25.82 -17.32 17.94
CA CYS A 609 -26.94 -18.02 18.58
C CYS A 609 -28.29 -17.44 18.17
N SER A 610 -28.47 -16.11 18.25
CA SER A 610 -29.78 -15.49 17.98
C SER A 610 -30.16 -15.55 16.50
N ARG A 611 -29.20 -15.47 15.57
CA ARG A 611 -29.43 -15.66 14.13
C ARG A 611 -29.78 -17.11 13.78
N GLN A 612 -29.32 -18.08 14.56
CA GLN A 612 -29.60 -19.50 14.33
C GLN A 612 -30.90 -19.97 14.99
N ALA A 613 -31.26 -19.40 16.15
CA ALA A 613 -32.37 -19.90 16.99
C ALA A 613 -33.63 -19.00 17.01
N CYS A 614 -33.51 -17.70 16.73
CA CYS A 614 -34.60 -16.73 16.93
C CYS A 614 -35.11 -16.15 15.61
N ASP A 615 -36.31 -15.54 15.64
CA ASP A 615 -36.81 -14.77 14.50
C ASP A 615 -35.98 -13.50 14.25
N ALA A 616 -36.14 -12.91 13.06
CA ALA A 616 -35.33 -11.76 12.63
C ALA A 616 -35.48 -10.52 13.52
N ALA A 617 -36.64 -10.31 14.17
CA ALA A 617 -36.85 -9.16 15.05
C ALA A 617 -36.18 -9.39 16.42
N GLN A 618 -36.32 -10.59 16.98
CA GLN A 618 -35.66 -10.97 18.22
C GLN A 618 -34.13 -11.04 18.06
N SER A 619 -33.63 -11.55 16.94
CA SER A 619 -32.19 -11.55 16.63
C SER A 619 -31.63 -10.13 16.48
N ALA A 620 -32.33 -9.25 15.74
CA ALA A 620 -31.93 -7.84 15.65
C ALA A 620 -31.90 -7.16 17.03
N SER A 621 -32.90 -7.41 17.87
CA SER A 621 -32.94 -6.89 19.24
C SER A 621 -31.80 -7.41 20.12
N ALA A 622 -31.49 -8.71 20.07
CA ALA A 622 -30.40 -9.34 20.83
C ALA A 622 -29.03 -8.75 20.42
N VAL A 623 -28.80 -8.61 19.12
CA VAL A 623 -27.56 -8.05 18.56
C VAL A 623 -27.41 -6.59 18.94
N GLN A 624 -28.46 -5.78 18.77
CA GLN A 624 -28.43 -4.36 19.15
C GLN A 624 -28.16 -4.18 20.65
N TRP A 625 -28.77 -5.01 21.51
CA TRP A 625 -28.53 -4.99 22.95
C TRP A 625 -27.07 -5.34 23.30
N ALA A 626 -26.51 -6.40 22.72
CA ALA A 626 -25.14 -6.83 23.00
C ALA A 626 -24.11 -5.74 22.65
N TYR A 627 -24.25 -5.10 21.48
CA TYR A 627 -23.37 -3.98 21.10
C TYR A 627 -23.61 -2.73 21.95
N ALA A 628 -24.85 -2.39 22.29
CA ALA A 628 -25.17 -1.26 23.18
C ALA A 628 -24.63 -1.47 24.61
N ARG A 629 -24.57 -2.72 25.09
CA ARG A 629 -24.01 -3.08 26.40
C ARG A 629 -22.50 -2.81 26.45
N CYS A 630 -21.77 -3.08 25.37
CA CYS A 630 -20.33 -2.82 25.28
C CYS A 630 -19.94 -1.38 24.93
N ALA A 631 -20.84 -0.60 24.33
CA ALA A 631 -20.55 0.77 23.88
C ALA A 631 -20.07 1.71 25.01
N GLY A 632 -20.45 1.46 26.26
CA GLY A 632 -20.05 2.28 27.42
C GLY A 632 -18.59 2.15 27.86
N ILE A 633 -17.88 1.08 27.47
CA ILE A 633 -16.56 0.74 28.04
C ILE A 633 -15.40 1.39 27.27
N ALA A 634 -15.65 1.86 26.05
CA ALA A 634 -14.69 2.66 25.29
C ALA A 634 -14.40 4.05 25.89
N ALA A 635 -15.13 4.48 26.93
CA ALA A 635 -15.09 5.84 27.46
C ALA A 635 -14.31 6.02 28.79
N THR A 636 -13.89 4.94 29.47
CA THR A 636 -13.35 5.03 30.85
C THR A 636 -12.00 4.35 31.10
N ALA A 637 -11.29 3.91 30.05
CA ALA A 637 -9.93 3.38 30.18
C ALA A 637 -8.87 4.50 30.19
N SER A 638 -8.83 5.28 31.27
CA SER A 638 -7.80 6.30 31.54
C SER A 638 -7.31 6.19 32.98
N GLU A 639 -6.46 5.19 33.25
CA GLU A 639 -5.78 5.08 34.55
C GLU A 639 -4.33 5.57 34.48
N THR A 640 -3.99 6.43 35.44
CA THR A 640 -2.64 6.96 35.65
C THR A 640 -1.72 5.90 36.26
N PRO A 641 -0.49 5.70 35.77
CA PRO A 641 0.46 4.78 36.38
C PRO A 641 1.01 5.32 37.71
N ALA A 642 1.19 4.43 38.69
CA ALA A 642 1.80 4.73 39.97
C ALA A 642 3.32 4.97 39.84
N ALA A 643 3.87 5.79 40.75
CA ALA A 643 5.26 6.23 40.70
C ALA A 643 6.24 5.31 41.46
N LEU A 644 7.50 5.27 40.99
CA LEU A 644 8.79 5.25 41.74
C LEU A 644 9.93 4.71 40.83
N PRO A 645 11.21 5.08 41.04
CA PRO A 645 11.76 6.36 41.50
C PRO A 645 12.73 6.99 40.48
N ILE A 646 13.14 8.22 40.75
CA ILE A 646 14.04 9.03 39.91
C ILE A 646 15.51 8.70 40.22
N LEU A 647 16.36 8.62 39.18
CA LEU A 647 17.79 8.94 39.29
C LEU A 647 18.17 9.96 38.20
N THR A 648 18.45 11.19 38.64
CA THR A 648 18.81 12.33 37.79
C THR A 648 20.30 12.35 37.46
N SER A 649 20.64 12.76 36.23
CA SER A 649 21.65 13.82 36.05
C SER A 649 21.40 14.57 34.73
N ALA A 650 21.58 15.88 34.76
CA ALA A 650 21.22 16.78 33.66
C ALA A 650 22.46 17.26 32.90
N VAL A 651 22.27 17.61 31.63
CA VAL A 651 23.26 18.34 30.83
C VAL A 651 23.14 19.84 31.14
N ALA A 652 24.25 20.49 31.47
CA ALA A 652 24.34 21.95 31.43
C ALA A 652 25.76 22.40 31.06
N SER A 653 25.88 22.97 29.88
CA SER A 653 27.07 23.66 29.36
C SER A 653 27.17 25.11 29.89
N ALA A 654 28.37 25.57 30.27
CA ALA A 654 28.78 26.98 30.09
C ALA A 654 30.28 27.18 30.33
N SER A 655 30.85 28.19 29.66
CA SER A 655 32.29 28.48 29.54
C SER A 655 32.95 29.20 30.72
N ALA A 656 34.20 28.81 30.96
CA ALA A 656 35.39 29.67 31.11
C ALA A 656 35.69 30.48 32.40
N VAL A 657 36.98 30.85 32.45
CA VAL A 657 37.67 31.86 33.28
C VAL A 657 38.31 31.37 34.60
N ALA A 658 39.65 31.26 34.56
CA ALA A 658 40.59 31.20 35.70
C ALA A 658 40.79 32.63 36.30
N PRO A 659 41.50 32.90 37.44
CA PRO A 659 42.89 32.45 37.71
C PRO A 659 43.36 32.34 39.20
N SER A 660 44.59 31.81 39.41
CA SER A 660 45.67 32.24 40.36
C SER A 660 46.70 31.08 40.48
N ALA A 661 47.99 31.21 40.13
CA ALA A 661 49.10 31.98 40.77
C ALA A 661 49.46 31.41 42.16
N SER A 662 50.67 30.94 42.49
CA SER A 662 52.07 31.39 42.22
C SER A 662 53.08 30.21 42.42
N GLY A 663 54.40 30.26 42.17
CA GLY A 663 55.31 31.32 41.68
C GLY A 663 56.80 30.86 41.59
N ASP A 664 57.69 31.81 41.28
CA ASP A 664 59.16 31.85 41.49
C ASP A 664 60.20 31.20 40.53
N SER A 665 60.73 32.05 39.62
CA SER A 665 62.16 32.28 39.27
C SER A 665 62.99 31.15 38.59
N ASN A 666 64.03 31.42 37.77
CA ASN A 666 64.86 32.63 37.59
C ASN A 666 65.57 32.66 36.19
N SER A 667 65.99 33.85 35.71
CA SER A 667 67.13 34.19 34.77
C SER A 667 67.67 33.19 33.70
N SER A 668 68.13 33.54 32.48
CA SER A 668 68.29 34.82 31.73
C SER A 668 68.97 34.57 30.35
N ASN A 669 68.74 35.42 29.33
CA ASN A 669 69.58 35.76 28.13
C ASN A 669 70.30 34.63 27.34
N SER A 670 70.15 34.49 26.01
CA SER A 670 70.54 35.47 24.98
C SER A 670 70.31 34.90 23.55
N ASP A 671 70.38 35.77 22.53
CA ASP A 671 69.96 35.49 21.15
C ASP A 671 70.89 34.60 20.31
N SER A 672 70.32 33.82 19.38
CA SER A 672 70.36 34.10 17.92
C SER A 672 70.41 32.85 17.00
N ASN A 673 69.50 32.87 16.01
CA ASN A 673 69.58 32.34 14.65
C ASN A 673 70.13 30.92 14.35
N ALA A 674 69.15 30.03 14.15
CA ALA A 674 68.82 29.43 12.85
C ALA A 674 69.70 28.32 12.21
N ALA A 675 68.99 27.40 11.55
CA ALA A 675 69.47 26.37 10.61
C ALA A 675 70.21 25.14 11.18
N SER A 676 69.50 24.31 11.97
CA SER A 676 69.45 22.84 11.75
C SER A 676 68.46 22.14 12.68
N SER A 677 68.10 20.89 12.33
CA SER A 677 67.29 19.92 13.09
C SER A 677 65.78 20.20 13.25
N ALA A 678 64.97 19.44 12.48
CA ALA A 678 63.58 19.10 12.81
C ALA A 678 63.24 17.65 12.39
N ALA A 679 64.25 16.78 12.27
CA ALA A 679 64.07 15.33 12.16
C ALA A 679 64.17 14.73 13.57
N GLY A 680 63.12 14.92 14.38
CA GLY A 680 63.17 14.58 15.81
C GLY A 680 61.93 14.93 16.64
N ALA A 681 60.76 15.07 16.04
CA ALA A 681 59.51 15.38 16.77
C ALA A 681 58.24 14.73 16.18
N ALA A 682 58.38 13.74 15.30
CA ALA A 682 57.26 13.02 14.67
C ALA A 682 57.13 11.54 15.10
N SER A 683 58.08 11.03 15.91
CA SER A 683 58.17 9.62 16.31
C SER A 683 57.69 9.32 17.74
N SER A 684 57.37 10.34 18.55
CA SER A 684 56.93 10.20 19.94
C SER A 684 55.44 10.47 20.19
N ALA A 685 54.72 11.02 19.21
CA ALA A 685 53.26 11.20 19.28
C ALA A 685 52.47 10.05 18.62
N ALA A 686 53.12 9.20 17.82
CA ALA A 686 52.50 8.07 17.13
C ALA A 686 52.46 6.78 17.98
N SER A 687 53.38 6.64 18.95
CA SER A 687 53.52 5.43 19.77
C SER A 687 52.59 5.40 21.00
N SER A 688 52.23 6.57 21.55
CA SER A 688 51.24 6.68 22.62
C SER A 688 49.82 6.44 22.12
N ALA A 689 49.42 7.09 21.02
CA ALA A 689 48.08 6.93 20.43
C ALA A 689 47.79 5.49 19.94
N ALA A 690 48.79 4.77 19.42
CA ALA A 690 48.62 3.38 19.01
C ALA A 690 48.40 2.42 20.20
N SER A 691 48.93 2.75 21.38
CA SER A 691 48.86 1.88 22.57
C SER A 691 47.49 1.92 23.24
N GLU A 692 46.80 3.07 23.22
CA GLU A 692 45.45 3.22 23.79
C GLU A 692 44.35 2.66 22.87
N VAL A 693 44.54 2.71 21.54
CA VAL A 693 43.60 2.09 20.59
C VAL A 693 43.68 0.56 20.64
N THR A 694 44.87 0.01 20.85
CA THR A 694 45.07 -1.46 20.89
C THR A 694 44.51 -2.08 22.17
N SER A 695 44.57 -1.39 23.32
CA SER A 695 43.96 -1.87 24.57
C SER A 695 42.43 -1.81 24.53
N ALA A 696 41.84 -0.74 23.97
CA ALA A 696 40.39 -0.62 23.78
C ALA A 696 39.82 -1.62 22.77
N ALA A 697 40.56 -1.96 21.69
CA ALA A 697 40.14 -2.98 20.74
C ALA A 697 40.16 -4.41 21.34
N SER A 698 41.09 -4.67 22.26
CA SER A 698 41.24 -6.00 22.87
C SER A 698 40.17 -6.34 23.91
N SER A 699 39.64 -5.37 24.66
CA SER A 699 38.51 -5.60 25.58
C SER A 699 37.18 -5.81 24.83
N VAL A 700 36.92 -5.01 23.78
CA VAL A 700 35.72 -5.18 22.94
C VAL A 700 35.73 -6.54 22.22
N ALA A 701 36.91 -7.03 21.81
CA ALA A 701 37.06 -8.35 21.21
C ALA A 701 36.83 -9.51 22.21
N SER A 702 37.27 -9.39 23.47
CA SER A 702 36.99 -10.42 24.49
C SER A 702 35.51 -10.48 24.88
N ASP A 703 34.85 -9.32 24.98
CA ASP A 703 33.43 -9.26 25.31
C ASP A 703 32.57 -9.83 24.17
N ALA A 704 32.87 -9.48 22.92
CA ALA A 704 32.21 -10.05 21.74
C ALA A 704 32.40 -11.58 21.61
N ALA A 705 33.59 -12.09 21.95
CA ALA A 705 33.87 -13.53 21.93
C ALA A 705 33.10 -14.29 23.03
N SER A 706 32.97 -13.71 24.23
CA SER A 706 32.18 -14.32 25.31
C SER A 706 30.69 -14.43 24.93
N VAL A 707 30.11 -13.36 24.37
CA VAL A 707 28.70 -13.31 23.94
C VAL A 707 28.44 -14.28 22.78
N THR A 708 29.33 -14.35 21.78
CA THR A 708 29.16 -15.33 20.69
C THR A 708 29.32 -16.77 21.17
N SER A 709 30.21 -17.06 22.13
CA SER A 709 30.33 -18.41 22.69
C SER A 709 29.07 -18.86 23.44
N SER A 710 28.43 -17.95 24.19
CA SER A 710 27.16 -18.22 24.87
C SER A 710 26.03 -18.50 23.89
N ILE A 711 25.85 -17.62 22.88
CA ILE A 711 24.80 -17.78 21.85
C ILE A 711 24.99 -19.08 21.05
N VAL A 712 26.24 -19.45 20.71
CA VAL A 712 26.53 -20.72 20.03
C VAL A 712 26.26 -21.93 20.93
N SER A 713 26.46 -21.82 22.26
CA SER A 713 26.12 -22.91 23.19
C SER A 713 24.61 -23.09 23.35
N GLU A 714 23.84 -22.01 23.39
CA GLU A 714 22.36 -22.03 23.45
C GLU A 714 21.73 -22.49 22.12
N ALA A 715 22.31 -22.09 20.99
CA ALA A 715 21.87 -22.58 19.68
C ALA A 715 22.12 -24.09 19.51
N ASN A 716 23.27 -24.60 19.99
CA ASN A 716 23.57 -26.03 19.94
C ASN A 716 22.71 -26.85 20.91
N SER A 717 22.38 -26.33 22.09
CA SER A 717 21.46 -27.03 23.01
C SER A 717 20.04 -27.08 22.43
N ALA A 718 19.53 -25.98 21.86
CA ALA A 718 18.24 -25.95 21.15
C ALA A 718 18.21 -26.87 19.92
N LEU A 719 19.31 -26.96 19.15
CA LEU A 719 19.39 -27.89 18.03
C LEU A 719 19.37 -29.35 18.50
N SER A 720 20.01 -29.66 19.63
CA SER A 720 20.01 -31.01 20.20
C SER A 720 18.65 -31.43 20.76
N SER A 721 17.87 -30.50 21.35
CA SER A 721 16.49 -30.80 21.78
C SER A 721 15.59 -31.06 20.58
N LEU A 722 15.66 -30.23 19.53
CA LEU A 722 14.89 -30.41 18.30
C LEU A 722 15.20 -31.73 17.59
N GLN A 723 16.47 -32.17 17.58
CA GLN A 723 16.85 -33.48 17.05
C GLN A 723 16.31 -34.64 17.89
N SER A 724 16.22 -34.49 19.22
CA SER A 724 15.64 -35.50 20.10
C SER A 724 14.12 -35.61 19.92
N GLU A 725 13.42 -34.48 19.76
CA GLU A 725 11.97 -34.44 19.51
C GLU A 725 11.63 -35.02 18.13
N ALA A 726 12.37 -34.65 17.08
CA ALA A 726 12.21 -35.23 15.74
C ALA A 726 12.43 -36.76 15.73
N SER A 727 13.40 -37.27 16.50
CA SER A 727 13.63 -38.70 16.67
C SER A 727 12.46 -39.39 17.39
N GLY A 728 11.88 -38.74 18.40
CA GLY A 728 10.67 -39.20 19.08
C GLY A 728 9.45 -39.28 18.16
N VAL A 729 9.23 -38.25 17.34
CA VAL A 729 8.14 -38.21 16.33
C VAL A 729 8.32 -39.30 15.27
N LEU A 730 9.54 -39.54 14.78
CA LEU A 730 9.81 -40.62 13.82
C LEU A 730 9.59 -42.01 14.43
N SER A 731 9.94 -42.22 15.71
CA SER A 731 9.70 -43.49 16.40
C SER A 731 8.21 -43.79 16.64
N SER A 732 7.41 -42.75 16.90
CA SER A 732 5.96 -42.85 17.09
C SER A 732 5.22 -43.01 15.76
N LEU A 733 5.67 -42.37 14.67
CA LEU A 733 5.16 -42.68 13.32
C LEU A 733 5.44 -44.13 12.92
N SER A 734 6.65 -44.63 13.16
CA SER A 734 7.05 -46.00 12.80
C SER A 734 6.19 -47.06 13.52
N SER A 735 5.93 -46.86 14.82
CA SER A 735 5.06 -47.75 15.60
C SER A 735 3.57 -47.62 15.26
N ALA A 736 3.10 -46.42 14.88
CA ALA A 736 1.75 -46.24 14.33
C ALA A 736 1.56 -46.99 12.99
N ILE A 737 2.55 -46.91 12.08
CA ILE A 737 2.54 -47.63 10.80
C ILE A 737 2.59 -49.16 11.00
N ALA A 738 3.33 -49.65 12.01
CA ALA A 738 3.35 -51.06 12.37
C ALA A 738 1.97 -51.57 12.84
N SER A 739 1.28 -50.85 13.73
CA SER A 739 -0.06 -51.27 14.19
C SER A 739 -1.15 -51.13 13.09
N ALA A 740 -1.01 -50.16 12.19
CA ALA A 740 -1.87 -50.03 11.00
C ALA A 740 -1.70 -51.20 10.01
N THR A 741 -0.50 -51.78 9.91
CA THR A 741 -0.24 -52.95 9.04
C THR A 741 -0.68 -54.28 9.66
N GLU A 742 -0.55 -54.47 10.98
CA GLU A 742 -1.11 -55.65 11.67
C GLU A 742 -2.65 -55.67 11.63
N SER A 743 -3.30 -54.52 11.84
CA SER A 743 -4.77 -54.43 11.79
C SER A 743 -5.31 -54.72 10.37
N ALA A 744 -4.67 -54.21 9.32
CA ALA A 744 -5.00 -54.53 7.93
C ALA A 744 -4.80 -56.03 7.59
N GLY A 745 -3.75 -56.66 8.14
CA GLY A 745 -3.51 -58.09 7.98
C GLY A 745 -4.62 -58.97 8.58
N SER A 746 -5.16 -58.59 9.75
CA SER A 746 -6.24 -59.32 10.39
C SER A 746 -7.56 -59.29 9.60
N ALA A 747 -7.86 -58.16 8.94
CA ALA A 747 -9.07 -58.00 8.12
C ALA A 747 -9.05 -58.93 6.88
N ALA A 748 -7.90 -59.02 6.19
CA ALA A 748 -7.74 -59.84 4.99
C ALA A 748 -7.89 -61.35 5.26
N GLY A 749 -7.52 -61.82 6.45
CA GLY A 749 -7.67 -63.23 6.86
C GLY A 749 -9.12 -63.71 7.03
N SER A 750 -10.08 -62.79 7.16
CA SER A 750 -11.49 -63.13 7.41
C SER A 750 -12.35 -63.31 6.15
N ALA A 751 -11.85 -62.91 4.97
CA ALA A 751 -12.64 -62.83 3.74
C ALA A 751 -12.47 -64.01 2.77
N THR A 752 -11.63 -65.01 3.09
CA THR A 752 -11.25 -66.11 2.17
C THR A 752 -12.00 -67.43 2.38
N SER A 753 -13.00 -67.48 3.27
CA SER A 753 -13.74 -68.70 3.62
C SER A 753 -15.11 -68.86 2.94
N ALA A 754 -15.53 -67.94 2.06
CA ALA A 754 -16.91 -67.86 1.57
C ALA A 754 -17.05 -67.62 0.04
N ALA A 755 -16.40 -68.44 -0.80
CA ALA A 755 -16.68 -68.49 -2.24
C ALA A 755 -16.34 -69.86 -2.86
N GLY A 756 -17.26 -70.83 -2.74
CA GLY A 756 -17.18 -72.13 -3.42
C GLY A 756 -18.53 -72.50 -4.04
N SER A 757 -18.52 -72.93 -5.31
CA SER A 757 -19.68 -73.14 -6.20
C SER A 757 -20.44 -71.85 -6.60
N ALA A 758 -21.05 -71.71 -7.78
CA ALA A 758 -21.26 -72.66 -8.88
C ALA A 758 -21.09 -71.97 -10.26
N ALA A 759 -21.16 -72.74 -11.35
CA ALA A 759 -20.81 -72.30 -12.70
C ALA A 759 -22.00 -72.19 -13.68
N SER A 760 -21.72 -71.58 -14.83
CA SER A 760 -22.20 -71.92 -16.20
C SER A 760 -23.25 -71.02 -16.89
N SER A 761 -23.05 -70.96 -18.22
CA SER A 761 -23.93 -70.48 -19.31
C SER A 761 -23.99 -68.97 -19.64
N ALA A 762 -23.96 -68.73 -20.95
CA ALA A 762 -24.17 -67.49 -21.71
C ALA A 762 -25.26 -67.81 -22.79
N PRO A 763 -25.80 -66.89 -23.64
CA PRO A 763 -25.23 -65.57 -24.01
C PRO A 763 -26.21 -64.39 -24.29
N ALA A 764 -25.59 -63.22 -24.49
CA ALA A 764 -25.94 -62.13 -25.42
C ALA A 764 -27.12 -61.14 -25.18
N ALA A 765 -26.75 -59.86 -25.36
CA ALA A 765 -27.52 -58.67 -25.80
C ALA A 765 -28.43 -57.91 -24.81
N GLY A 766 -28.19 -56.59 -24.69
CA GLY A 766 -29.18 -55.60 -24.23
C GLY A 766 -28.76 -54.65 -23.09
N ALA A 767 -28.24 -53.47 -23.46
CA ALA A 767 -28.19 -52.19 -22.72
C ALA A 767 -28.34 -52.11 -21.17
N ALA A 768 -27.32 -51.58 -20.49
CA ALA A 768 -27.42 -50.73 -19.27
C ALA A 768 -26.05 -50.03 -18.97
N PRO A 769 -25.93 -49.11 -17.97
CA PRO A 769 -24.90 -48.07 -17.95
C PRO A 769 -23.60 -48.45 -17.21
N LYS A 770 -22.47 -47.80 -17.56
CA LYS A 770 -21.21 -47.89 -16.82
C LYS A 770 -21.07 -46.80 -15.77
N ALA A 771 -21.52 -47.11 -14.55
CA ALA A 771 -20.83 -46.67 -13.35
C ALA A 771 -19.70 -47.67 -12.99
N THR A 772 -18.90 -47.36 -11.97
CA THR A 772 -17.73 -48.13 -11.49
C THR A 772 -16.47 -48.06 -12.37
N GLY A 773 -15.68 -47.01 -12.13
CA GLY A 773 -14.31 -46.84 -12.64
C GLY A 773 -13.43 -45.98 -11.72
N ILE A 774 -13.86 -45.78 -10.46
CA ILE A 774 -13.24 -44.89 -9.49
C ILE A 774 -13.12 -45.66 -8.16
N SER A 775 -11.98 -46.31 -7.94
CA SER A 775 -11.61 -46.90 -6.64
C SER A 775 -10.10 -47.18 -6.55
N VAL A 776 -9.44 -47.52 -7.66
CA VAL A 776 -8.00 -47.84 -7.67
C VAL A 776 -7.10 -46.60 -7.90
N ALA A 777 -7.58 -45.57 -8.62
CA ALA A 777 -6.82 -44.33 -8.84
C ALA A 777 -6.73 -43.41 -7.61
N ALA A 778 -7.71 -43.49 -6.68
CA ALA A 778 -7.75 -42.63 -5.50
C ALA A 778 -6.67 -42.98 -4.45
N GLY A 779 -6.31 -44.27 -4.32
CA GLY A 779 -5.30 -44.73 -3.36
C GLY A 779 -3.88 -44.26 -3.70
N ALA A 780 -3.54 -44.17 -4.99
CA ALA A 780 -2.21 -43.74 -5.42
C ALA A 780 -1.96 -42.23 -5.22
N GLY A 781 -3.00 -41.39 -5.34
CA GLY A 781 -2.87 -39.94 -5.15
C GLY A 781 -2.63 -39.54 -3.69
N ILE A 782 -3.27 -40.24 -2.73
CA ILE A 782 -3.15 -39.93 -1.31
C ILE A 782 -1.75 -40.28 -0.77
N ALA A 783 -1.13 -41.36 -1.26
CA ALA A 783 0.23 -41.73 -0.89
C ALA A 783 1.29 -40.72 -1.39
N ALA A 784 1.05 -40.07 -2.53
CA ALA A 784 1.94 -39.01 -3.05
C ALA A 784 1.79 -37.67 -2.32
N TRP A 785 0.63 -37.42 -1.69
CA TRP A 785 0.35 -36.19 -0.93
C TRP A 785 0.79 -36.25 0.54
N LEU A 786 1.10 -37.44 1.06
CA LEU A 786 1.68 -37.66 2.40
C LEU A 786 3.21 -37.79 2.40
N LEU A 787 3.85 -37.63 1.24
CA LEU A 787 5.31 -37.74 1.02
C LEU A 787 5.93 -36.43 0.47
N LEU A 788 5.13 -35.36 0.38
CA LEU A 788 5.49 -33.98 0.08
C LEU A 788 5.20 -33.09 1.29
#